data_AF-A0A1H0Z5D3-F1
#
_entry.id   AF-A0A1H0Z5D3-F1
#
_cell.length_a   1.000
_cell.length_b   1.000
_cell.length_c   1.000
_cell.angle_alpha   90.00
_cell.angle_beta   90.00
_cell.angle_gamma   90.00
#
_symmetry.space_group_name_H-M   'P 1'
#
loop_
_entity.id
_entity.type
_entity.pdbx_description
1 polymer ?
#
loop_
_entity_poly.entity_id
_entity_poly.type
_entity_poly.pdbx_seq_one_letter_code
_entity_poly.pdbx_strand_id
1 'polypeptide(L)'
;MHHKIFFFGLVINQSMLQSMDTDNKKVRLSQLLLDPNNYRFVDSEHYVKVEPENAADLRVQQRTRNLLLGKGQENVRDLITSFKNNGFLDIEAIQVKALDNKLYLVLEGNRRVATLKFLQEQYDNNIDTGRINEETFKAISVKVISGEDDKAHLIAMGLHHISGKKKWNPLNQAQMVNDLMDVYGMTEDEVCQSLGLSKQMLRRYERTLALIQAYKQSDFGDEFKSSMYSFFEETVKSPNMREWLDWDDSEMVCKSLKNQERLFSWLSHQEISVSDEENENDSQAIEEPIVEKSSDIRVLQQFISDENALMRMEKSRSVSEGYAYSDYVRRQRISSAISDLERSVEAIAGSDELEKTDHQSLIRIFEKFQTMLKSDFSSSLQKSQVLLWEIKSHFTYIDIHQFRGFRELEFKGLSRFNLLVGANNSGKTSALEAIYLFTQLNDINQCVEMEKLRGKVDGRISKNWLLYNLPEGYNMTGVFNGTKCSTKTVRSIEDSLDIDKQDYLGTLTNESRVNLQSASVLQTTMRLYAGHDNQLNYSMLMNLCRSLFTSPYRKNRDMLVNIHGKVVEMGKFKVLLDFIKENFDEAIESIELTNIGGMMRFLVKSRYNATPLELTKYGEGLQRIFEISLYMLYCADGCLFIDELDSAIHKSLLGKFVEFIDKLSREYNVQVFISSHSKECVDTMSRVILPKDLAVFRMESHETNYGLTYCNGEELKRFIENFDFDIR
;
A
#
# COMPACT_ATOMS: atom_id res chain seq x y z
N MET A 1 13.74 17.90 -26.68
CA MET A 1 13.65 19.38 -26.54
C MET A 1 14.92 20.03 -25.98
N HIS A 2 15.69 19.39 -25.09
CA HIS A 2 16.91 19.98 -24.51
C HIS A 2 18.05 20.33 -25.51
N HIS A 3 18.21 19.60 -26.61
CA HIS A 3 19.24 19.95 -27.61
C HIS A 3 18.90 21.18 -28.46
N LYS A 4 17.61 21.53 -28.62
CA LYS A 4 17.22 22.74 -29.37
C LYS A 4 17.42 24.02 -28.56
N ILE A 5 17.27 23.96 -27.24
CA ILE A 5 17.53 25.09 -26.32
C ILE A 5 19.03 25.40 -26.26
N PHE A 6 19.88 24.37 -26.24
CA PHE A 6 21.34 24.53 -26.24
C PHE A 6 21.86 25.22 -27.52
N PHE A 7 21.28 24.87 -28.68
CA PHE A 7 21.64 25.49 -29.95
C PHE A 7 21.11 26.92 -30.10
N PHE A 8 19.90 27.22 -29.62
CA PHE A 8 19.37 28.59 -29.62
C PHE A 8 20.14 29.51 -28.66
N GLY A 9 20.52 29.00 -27.48
CA GLY A 9 21.37 29.74 -26.53
C GLY A 9 22.78 30.02 -27.06
N LEU A 10 23.36 29.11 -27.85
CA LEU A 10 24.68 29.30 -28.50
C LEU A 10 24.64 30.35 -29.62
N VAL A 11 23.54 30.42 -30.38
CA VAL A 11 23.36 31.41 -31.46
C VAL A 11 23.01 32.80 -30.90
N ILE A 12 22.28 32.87 -29.79
CA ILE A 12 22.08 34.13 -29.04
C ILE A 12 23.39 34.58 -28.37
N ASN A 13 24.20 33.63 -27.86
CA ASN A 13 25.52 33.92 -27.28
C ASN A 13 26.43 34.67 -28.27
N GLN A 14 26.51 34.24 -29.53
CA GLN A 14 27.35 34.92 -30.51
C GLN A 14 26.78 36.27 -30.96
N SER A 15 25.45 36.43 -31.05
CA SER A 15 24.84 37.67 -31.53
C SER A 15 24.77 38.78 -30.47
N MET A 16 24.55 38.48 -29.19
CA MET A 16 24.63 39.50 -28.12
C MET A 16 26.08 39.89 -27.80
N LEU A 17 27.03 38.95 -27.77
CA LEU A 17 28.45 39.28 -27.65
C LEU A 17 29.00 40.03 -28.87
N GLN A 18 28.37 39.91 -30.05
CA GLN A 18 28.69 40.70 -31.25
C GLN A 18 28.16 42.14 -31.20
N SER A 19 27.25 42.47 -30.29
CA SER A 19 26.77 43.85 -30.10
C SER A 19 27.67 44.70 -29.20
N MET A 20 28.64 44.08 -28.52
CA MET A 20 29.62 44.77 -27.68
C MET A 20 30.90 45.01 -28.50
N ASP A 21 31.26 46.27 -28.69
CA ASP A 21 32.49 46.62 -29.40
C ASP A 21 33.68 46.29 -28.50
N THR A 22 34.44 45.26 -28.89
CA THR A 22 35.49 44.71 -28.03
C THR A 22 36.88 44.82 -28.63
N ASP A 23 37.77 45.48 -27.89
CA ASP A 23 39.17 45.65 -28.26
C ASP A 23 40.07 44.70 -27.46
N ASN A 24 40.89 43.91 -28.15
CA ASN A 24 41.94 43.12 -27.50
C ASN A 24 43.15 44.03 -27.20
N LYS A 25 43.55 44.14 -25.93
CA LYS A 25 44.73 44.90 -25.49
C LYS A 25 45.61 44.05 -24.57
N LYS A 26 46.91 44.37 -24.54
CA LYS A 26 47.83 43.84 -23.53
C LYS A 26 48.08 44.91 -22.48
N VAL A 27 47.83 44.57 -21.22
CA VAL A 27 47.95 45.50 -20.08
C VAL A 27 48.84 44.90 -18.99
N ARG A 28 49.41 45.75 -18.14
CA ARG A 28 50.17 45.29 -16.97
C ARG A 28 49.20 44.85 -15.86
N LEU A 29 49.59 43.86 -15.07
CA LEU A 29 48.79 43.39 -13.92
C LEU A 29 48.48 44.49 -12.89
N SER A 30 49.34 45.49 -12.77
CA SER A 30 49.13 46.65 -11.90
C SER A 30 48.00 47.56 -12.37
N GLN A 31 47.64 47.53 -13.66
CA GLN A 31 46.55 48.32 -14.21
C GLN A 31 45.18 47.66 -14.03
N LEU A 32 45.15 46.39 -13.62
CA LEU A 32 43.92 45.63 -13.38
C LEU A 32 43.45 45.82 -11.94
N LEU A 33 42.26 46.36 -11.78
CA LEU A 33 41.55 46.49 -10.50
C LEU A 33 40.58 45.32 -10.35
N LEU A 34 40.58 44.67 -9.19
CA LEU A 34 39.60 43.64 -8.87
C LEU A 34 38.24 44.30 -8.64
N ASP A 35 37.16 43.68 -9.12
CA ASP A 35 35.81 44.20 -8.92
C ASP A 35 35.37 44.04 -7.45
N PRO A 36 35.14 45.14 -6.71
CA PRO A 36 34.73 45.09 -5.31
C PRO A 36 33.27 44.71 -5.10
N ASN A 37 32.43 44.75 -6.15
CA ASN A 37 31.01 44.37 -6.11
C ASN A 37 30.80 43.00 -6.76
N ASN A 38 31.85 42.18 -6.82
CA ASN A 38 31.76 40.90 -7.50
C ASN A 38 30.83 39.94 -6.75
N TYR A 39 29.83 39.42 -7.46
CA TYR A 39 28.87 38.44 -6.95
C TYR A 39 29.51 37.19 -6.37
N ARG A 40 30.81 36.90 -6.56
CA ARG A 40 31.43 35.75 -5.91
C ARG A 40 31.48 35.80 -4.38
N PHE A 41 31.38 36.99 -3.78
CA PHE A 41 31.52 37.16 -2.32
C PHE A 41 30.50 38.14 -1.71
N VAL A 42 29.44 38.49 -2.43
CA VAL A 42 28.36 39.40 -1.94
C VAL A 42 27.69 38.87 -0.67
N ASP A 43 27.74 37.57 -0.46
CA ASP A 43 27.25 36.86 0.72
C ASP A 43 28.21 36.86 1.92
N SER A 44 29.37 37.53 1.84
CA SER A 44 30.32 37.62 2.96
C SER A 44 29.90 38.68 3.97
N GLU A 45 30.03 38.39 5.27
CA GLU A 45 29.82 39.38 6.36
C GLU A 45 30.71 40.63 6.23
N HIS A 46 31.87 40.50 5.58
CA HIS A 46 32.81 41.60 5.36
C HIS A 46 32.59 42.34 4.04
N TYR A 47 31.59 41.94 3.26
CA TYR A 47 31.21 42.63 2.03
C TYR A 47 30.51 43.95 2.35
N VAL A 48 30.90 45.00 1.64
CA VAL A 48 30.24 46.30 1.66
C VAL A 48 30.21 46.78 0.22
N LYS A 49 29.02 47.11 -0.29
CA LYS A 49 28.85 47.66 -1.64
C LYS A 49 29.69 48.93 -1.79
N VAL A 50 30.41 49.03 -2.90
CA VAL A 50 31.34 50.13 -3.18
C VAL A 50 30.87 50.89 -4.42
N GLU A 51 30.73 52.20 -4.31
CA GLU A 51 30.42 53.03 -5.49
C GLU A 51 31.57 52.99 -6.51
N PRO A 52 31.30 53.03 -7.83
CA PRO A 52 32.30 52.86 -8.88
C PRO A 52 33.54 53.76 -8.73
N GLU A 53 33.33 54.98 -8.24
CA GLU A 53 34.39 55.99 -8.01
C GLU A 53 35.42 55.54 -6.97
N ASN A 54 34.99 54.72 -6.00
CA ASN A 54 35.83 54.24 -4.89
C ASN A 54 36.48 52.87 -5.19
N ALA A 55 36.25 52.30 -6.38
CA ALA A 55 36.77 50.97 -6.72
C ALA A 55 38.31 50.92 -6.76
N ALA A 56 38.98 52.05 -7.00
CA ALA A 56 40.44 52.14 -7.05
C ALA A 56 41.12 52.32 -5.68
N ASP A 57 40.36 52.50 -4.59
CA ASP A 57 40.92 52.67 -3.25
C ASP A 57 41.75 51.43 -2.82
N LEU A 58 42.94 51.66 -2.27
CA LEU A 58 43.86 50.60 -1.86
C LEU A 58 43.28 49.66 -0.80
N ARG A 59 42.54 50.19 0.17
CA ARG A 59 41.88 49.38 1.22
C ARG A 59 40.76 48.54 0.63
N VAL A 60 40.00 49.11 -0.31
CA VAL A 60 38.96 48.38 -1.05
C VAL A 60 39.59 47.25 -1.85
N GLN A 61 40.64 47.51 -2.62
CA GLN A 61 41.33 46.48 -3.42
C GLN A 61 41.94 45.36 -2.56
N GLN A 62 42.53 45.70 -1.40
CA GLN A 62 43.04 44.71 -0.45
C GLN A 62 41.93 43.84 0.13
N ARG A 63 40.80 44.45 0.55
CA ARG A 63 39.63 43.71 1.03
C ARG A 63 39.08 42.77 -0.04
N THR A 64 38.86 43.29 -1.25
CA THR A 64 38.37 42.52 -2.40
C THR A 64 39.28 41.34 -2.73
N ARG A 65 40.61 41.55 -2.69
CA ARG A 65 41.60 40.49 -2.88
C ARG A 65 41.48 39.40 -1.81
N ASN A 66 41.38 39.78 -0.54
CA ASN A 66 41.27 38.82 0.56
C ASN A 66 40.00 37.98 0.46
N LEU A 67 38.86 38.60 0.09
CA LEU A 67 37.61 37.89 -0.17
C LEU A 67 37.74 36.89 -1.34
N LEU A 68 38.40 37.28 -2.42
CA LEU A 68 38.63 36.40 -3.59
C LEU A 68 39.60 35.25 -3.31
N LEU A 69 40.60 35.44 -2.44
CA LEU A 69 41.56 34.40 -2.07
C LEU A 69 40.99 33.42 -1.03
N GLY A 70 40.19 33.90 -0.08
CA GLY A 70 39.72 33.11 1.05
C GLY A 70 40.80 32.84 2.10
N LYS A 71 40.43 32.23 3.23
CA LYS A 71 41.39 31.93 4.31
C LYS A 71 42.37 30.88 3.81
N GLY A 72 43.68 31.14 3.94
CA GLY A 72 44.72 30.23 3.44
C GLY A 72 44.65 29.96 1.92
N GLN A 73 44.13 30.91 1.14
CA GLN A 73 44.01 30.83 -0.32
C GLN A 73 43.11 29.69 -0.84
N GLU A 74 42.18 29.19 -0.01
CA GLU A 74 41.28 28.08 -0.34
C GLU A 74 40.48 28.30 -1.64
N ASN A 75 40.07 29.54 -1.93
CA ASN A 75 39.23 29.86 -3.09
C ASN A 75 39.99 29.88 -4.42
N VAL A 76 41.32 29.82 -4.40
CA VAL A 76 42.17 29.88 -5.62
C VAL A 76 43.28 28.83 -5.66
N ARG A 77 43.30 27.89 -4.70
CA ARG A 77 44.35 26.88 -4.58
C ARG A 77 44.56 26.08 -5.86
N ASP A 78 43.47 25.75 -6.54
CA ASP A 78 43.46 25.08 -7.84
C ASP A 78 44.16 25.88 -8.94
N LEU A 79 43.91 27.19 -9.00
CA LEU A 79 44.55 28.10 -9.96
C LEU A 79 46.02 28.33 -9.62
N ILE A 80 46.37 28.42 -8.33
CA ILE A 80 47.77 28.52 -7.88
C ILE A 80 48.55 27.30 -8.39
N THR A 81 48.06 26.08 -8.14
CA THR A 81 48.71 24.85 -8.60
C THR A 81 48.80 24.80 -10.13
N SER A 82 47.72 25.14 -10.84
CA SER A 82 47.70 25.13 -12.30
C SER A 82 48.70 26.12 -12.91
N PHE A 83 48.73 27.36 -12.41
CA PHE A 83 49.62 28.41 -12.91
C PHE A 83 51.09 28.09 -12.63
N LYS A 84 51.42 27.57 -11.44
CA LYS A 84 52.79 27.13 -11.14
C LYS A 84 53.27 26.01 -12.08
N ASN A 85 52.40 25.06 -12.40
CA ASN A 85 52.75 23.89 -13.23
C ASN A 85 52.76 24.18 -14.74
N ASN A 86 51.82 24.98 -15.23
CA ASN A 86 51.57 25.15 -16.67
C ASN A 86 51.91 26.55 -17.19
N GLY A 87 52.16 27.53 -16.31
CA GLY A 87 52.19 28.94 -16.68
C GLY A 87 50.77 29.51 -16.82
N PHE A 88 50.69 30.81 -17.15
CA PHE A 88 49.39 31.45 -17.41
C PHE A 88 48.94 31.14 -18.83
N LEU A 89 47.89 30.33 -18.97
CA LEU A 89 47.30 29.97 -20.25
C LEU A 89 46.14 30.92 -20.60
N ASP A 90 46.30 31.63 -21.70
CA ASP A 90 45.34 32.62 -22.22
C ASP A 90 44.27 31.96 -23.10
N ILE A 91 43.52 31.01 -22.52
CA ILE A 91 42.49 30.24 -23.24
C ILE A 91 41.14 30.97 -23.21
N GLU A 92 40.78 31.55 -22.06
CA GLU A 92 39.58 32.38 -21.88
C GLU A 92 40.02 33.82 -21.63
N ALA A 93 39.67 34.78 -22.48
CA ALA A 93 40.12 36.16 -22.31
C ALA A 93 39.62 36.76 -20.97
N ILE A 94 40.46 37.56 -20.30
CA ILE A 94 40.04 38.38 -19.15
C ILE A 94 39.27 39.58 -19.69
N GLN A 95 38.05 39.81 -19.21
CA GLN A 95 37.21 40.91 -19.68
C GLN A 95 37.29 42.09 -18.71
N VAL A 96 37.39 43.31 -19.24
CA VAL A 96 37.58 44.51 -18.43
C VAL A 96 36.77 45.71 -18.93
N LYS A 97 36.37 46.59 -18.00
CA LYS A 97 35.84 47.93 -18.28
C LYS A 97 36.96 48.95 -18.12
N ALA A 98 37.11 49.86 -19.09
CA ALA A 98 38.07 50.96 -18.95
C ALA A 98 37.54 51.96 -17.89
N LEU A 99 38.43 52.38 -16.98
CA LEU A 99 38.19 53.46 -16.03
C LEU A 99 39.10 54.65 -16.36
N ASP A 100 38.85 55.77 -15.69
CA ASP A 100 39.72 56.94 -15.75
C ASP A 100 41.17 56.56 -15.34
N ASN A 101 42.16 57.27 -15.90
CA ASN A 101 43.59 57.08 -15.62
C ASN A 101 44.25 55.78 -16.12
N LYS A 102 43.77 55.19 -17.23
CA LYS A 102 44.36 53.97 -17.85
C LYS A 102 44.33 52.74 -16.92
N LEU A 103 43.39 52.73 -15.97
CA LEU A 103 43.07 51.59 -15.13
C LEU A 103 41.90 50.82 -15.74
N TYR A 104 41.82 49.53 -15.43
CA TYR A 104 40.83 48.63 -15.97
C TYR A 104 40.17 47.84 -14.84
N LEU A 105 38.85 47.96 -14.71
CA LEU A 105 38.08 47.16 -13.78
C LEU A 105 37.87 45.76 -14.35
N VAL A 106 38.28 44.74 -13.62
CA VAL A 106 38.14 43.35 -14.04
C VAL A 106 36.70 42.93 -13.85
N LEU A 107 36.04 42.68 -14.98
CA LEU A 107 34.66 42.25 -15.05
C LEU A 107 34.57 40.73 -14.97
N GLU A 108 35.32 40.03 -15.82
CA GLU A 108 35.44 38.58 -15.82
C GLU A 108 36.91 38.15 -15.69
N GLY A 109 37.17 37.14 -14.87
CA GLY A 109 38.53 36.67 -14.58
C GLY A 109 39.10 37.16 -13.25
N ASN A 110 38.28 37.75 -12.37
CA ASN A 110 38.66 38.25 -11.05
C ASN A 110 39.51 37.26 -10.22
N ARG A 111 39.17 35.96 -10.20
CA ARG A 111 39.98 34.93 -9.53
C ARG A 111 41.36 34.75 -10.15
N ARG A 112 41.46 34.76 -11.48
CA ARG A 112 42.74 34.60 -12.20
C ARG A 112 43.64 35.80 -11.96
N VAL A 113 43.07 37.01 -11.99
CA VAL A 113 43.80 38.24 -11.66
C VAL A 113 44.21 38.27 -10.19
N ALA A 114 43.34 37.85 -9.26
CA ALA A 114 43.69 37.74 -7.85
C ALA A 114 44.80 36.71 -7.59
N THR A 115 44.76 35.54 -8.25
CA THR A 115 45.84 34.54 -8.22
C THR A 115 47.14 35.11 -8.79
N LEU A 116 47.10 35.83 -9.91
CA LEU A 116 48.30 36.45 -10.48
C LEU A 116 48.87 37.52 -9.55
N LYS A 117 48.03 38.36 -8.93
CA LYS A 117 48.47 39.34 -7.90
C LYS A 117 49.03 38.64 -6.66
N PHE A 118 48.51 37.47 -6.29
CA PHE A 118 49.09 36.65 -5.22
C PHE A 118 50.45 36.09 -5.60
N LEU A 119 50.58 35.49 -6.79
CA LEU A 119 51.85 34.96 -7.27
C LEU A 119 52.89 36.04 -7.52
N GLN A 120 52.49 37.25 -7.92
CA GLN A 120 53.39 38.40 -8.03
C GLN A 120 53.98 38.77 -6.66
N GLU A 121 53.15 38.84 -5.61
CA GLU A 121 53.65 39.08 -4.24
C GLU A 121 54.59 37.95 -3.76
N GLN A 122 54.32 36.70 -4.14
CA GLN A 122 55.23 35.59 -3.82
C GLN A 122 56.57 35.71 -4.57
N TYR A 123 56.52 36.08 -5.86
CA TYR A 123 57.71 36.31 -6.69
C TYR A 123 58.56 37.46 -6.14
N ASP A 124 57.93 38.59 -5.78
CA ASP A 124 58.61 39.76 -5.20
C ASP A 124 59.26 39.42 -3.85
N ASN A 125 58.71 38.44 -3.11
CA ASN A 125 59.26 37.92 -1.86
C ASN A 125 60.23 36.74 -2.04
N ASN A 126 60.70 36.46 -3.26
CA ASN A 126 61.60 35.35 -3.60
C ASN A 126 61.07 33.94 -3.26
N ILE A 127 59.75 33.74 -3.30
CA ILE A 127 59.11 32.43 -3.12
C ILE A 127 58.86 31.79 -4.49
N ASP A 128 59.10 30.47 -4.61
CA ASP A 128 58.97 29.74 -5.87
C ASP A 128 57.54 29.84 -6.48
N THR A 129 57.46 30.41 -7.68
CA THR A 129 56.25 30.59 -8.49
C THR A 129 56.14 29.60 -9.66
N GLY A 130 57.03 28.60 -9.75
CA GLY A 130 57.04 27.62 -10.82
C GLY A 130 57.30 28.26 -12.19
N ARG A 131 56.39 28.02 -13.15
CA ARG A 131 56.50 28.55 -14.52
C ARG A 131 56.03 30.00 -14.71
N ILE A 132 55.55 30.66 -13.66
CA ILE A 132 55.14 32.07 -13.71
C ILE A 132 56.36 32.97 -13.49
N ASN A 133 56.58 33.93 -14.40
CA ASN A 133 57.74 34.81 -14.44
C ASN A 133 57.33 36.29 -14.56
N GLU A 134 58.32 37.20 -14.49
CA GLU A 134 58.11 38.65 -14.57
C GLU A 134 57.42 39.08 -15.88
N GLU A 135 57.70 38.41 -17.00
CA GLU A 135 57.08 38.70 -18.29
C GLU A 135 55.55 38.47 -18.27
N THR A 136 55.11 37.46 -17.52
CA THR A 136 53.68 37.15 -17.35
C THR A 136 52.91 38.31 -16.72
N PHE A 137 53.53 39.05 -15.79
CA PHE A 137 52.88 40.18 -15.10
C PHE A 137 52.89 41.48 -15.93
N LYS A 138 53.83 41.60 -16.89
CA LYS A 138 54.02 42.79 -17.73
C LYS A 138 53.02 42.89 -18.88
N ALA A 139 52.52 41.76 -19.37
CA ALA A 139 51.67 41.72 -20.57
C ALA A 139 50.58 40.65 -20.46
N ILE A 140 49.45 41.01 -19.87
CA ILE A 140 48.25 40.18 -19.78
C ILE A 140 47.30 40.58 -20.90
N SER A 141 46.87 39.62 -21.72
CA SER A 141 45.83 39.85 -22.72
C SER A 141 44.48 40.07 -22.04
N VAL A 142 43.83 41.18 -22.37
CA VAL A 142 42.49 41.52 -21.90
C VAL A 142 41.60 41.96 -23.07
N LYS A 143 40.31 41.68 -22.92
CA LYS A 143 39.26 42.13 -23.82
C LYS A 143 38.58 43.34 -23.17
N VAL A 144 38.80 44.53 -23.71
CA VAL A 144 38.17 45.77 -23.23
C VAL A 144 36.78 45.86 -23.83
N ILE A 145 35.77 45.94 -22.99
CA ILE A 145 34.37 46.10 -23.41
C ILE A 145 34.06 47.60 -23.50
N SER A 146 33.63 48.04 -24.67
CA SER A 146 33.27 49.44 -24.95
C SER A 146 31.75 49.53 -25.10
N GLY A 147 31.07 50.16 -24.15
CA GLY A 147 29.60 50.34 -24.17
C GLY A 147 29.03 50.53 -22.75
N GLU A 148 27.99 51.37 -22.64
CA GLU A 148 27.29 51.71 -21.38
C GLU A 148 26.27 50.65 -20.93
N ASP A 149 26.24 49.47 -21.55
CA ASP A 149 25.26 48.45 -21.19
C ASP A 149 25.80 47.51 -20.09
N ASP A 150 25.89 48.04 -18.87
CA ASP A 150 26.21 47.27 -17.66
C ASP A 150 25.24 46.09 -17.47
N LYS A 151 24.01 46.19 -18.01
CA LYS A 151 23.00 45.13 -18.06
C LYS A 151 23.40 44.01 -19.02
N ALA A 152 23.79 44.31 -20.26
CA ALA A 152 24.28 43.29 -21.21
C ALA A 152 25.53 42.56 -20.67
N HIS A 153 26.39 43.28 -19.97
CA HIS A 153 27.55 42.68 -19.31
C HIS A 153 27.16 41.74 -18.17
N LEU A 154 26.23 42.16 -17.30
CA LEU A 154 25.71 41.34 -16.21
C LEU A 154 25.04 40.05 -16.72
N ILE A 155 24.30 40.15 -17.83
CA ILE A 155 23.70 39.00 -18.52
C ILE A 155 24.79 38.03 -19.01
N ALA A 156 25.86 38.53 -19.63
CA ALA A 156 26.97 37.69 -20.09
C ALA A 156 27.65 36.96 -18.91
N MET A 157 27.94 37.67 -17.81
CA MET A 157 28.47 37.06 -16.59
C MET A 157 27.52 35.99 -16.03
N GLY A 158 26.22 36.29 -16.02
CA GLY A 158 25.18 35.36 -15.57
C GLY A 158 25.15 34.09 -16.39
N LEU A 159 25.19 34.18 -17.72
CA LEU A 159 25.27 33.02 -18.60
C LEU A 159 26.49 32.15 -18.26
N HIS A 160 27.67 32.75 -18.05
CA HIS A 160 28.89 32.01 -17.69
C HIS A 160 28.84 31.37 -16.29
N HIS A 161 28.28 32.05 -15.30
CA HIS A 161 28.33 31.60 -13.90
C HIS A 161 27.09 30.86 -13.41
N ILE A 162 25.97 30.91 -14.14
CA ILE A 162 24.80 30.06 -13.91
C ILE A 162 24.98 28.70 -14.63
N SER A 163 25.45 28.74 -15.89
CA SER A 163 25.53 27.54 -16.75
C SER A 163 26.93 26.92 -16.92
N GLY A 164 28.00 27.61 -16.52
CA GLY A 164 29.39 27.18 -16.73
C GLY A 164 30.02 26.29 -15.63
N LYS A 165 31.30 25.93 -15.84
CA LYS A 165 32.06 24.94 -15.05
C LYS A 165 32.41 25.35 -13.62
N LYS A 166 32.39 26.64 -13.28
CA LYS A 166 32.68 27.18 -11.93
C LYS A 166 31.62 28.20 -11.50
N LYS A 167 30.53 27.65 -10.97
CA LYS A 167 29.33 28.39 -10.56
C LYS A 167 29.61 29.29 -9.34
N TRP A 168 28.86 30.40 -9.24
CA TRP A 168 28.79 31.19 -8.00
C TRP A 168 27.99 30.43 -6.94
N ASN A 169 28.11 30.86 -5.67
CA ASN A 169 27.22 30.37 -4.61
C ASN A 169 25.76 30.64 -5.04
N PRO A 170 24.84 29.67 -4.90
CA PRO A 170 23.42 29.84 -5.18
C PRO A 170 22.79 31.15 -4.69
N LEU A 171 23.12 31.63 -3.48
CA LEU A 171 22.63 32.91 -2.96
C LEU A 171 23.04 34.09 -3.85
N ASN A 172 24.29 34.11 -4.28
CA ASN A 172 24.81 35.19 -5.11
C ASN A 172 24.29 35.12 -6.55
N GLN A 173 23.99 33.93 -7.06
CA GLN A 173 23.31 33.77 -8.34
C GLN A 173 21.90 34.34 -8.27
N ALA A 174 21.15 33.99 -7.21
CA ALA A 174 19.81 34.49 -6.97
C ALA A 174 19.83 36.03 -6.89
N GLN A 175 20.76 36.60 -6.13
CA GLN A 175 20.90 38.05 -5.99
C GLN A 175 21.18 38.73 -7.33
N MET A 176 22.10 38.21 -8.14
CA MET A 176 22.40 38.78 -9.46
C MET A 176 21.19 38.74 -10.39
N VAL A 177 20.46 37.62 -10.39
CA VAL A 177 19.25 37.47 -11.20
C VAL A 177 18.17 38.46 -10.76
N ASN A 178 18.04 38.69 -9.44
CA ASN A 178 17.10 39.66 -8.88
C ASN A 178 17.52 41.10 -9.17
N ASP A 179 18.81 41.41 -9.12
CA ASP A 179 19.35 42.74 -9.42
C ASP A 179 19.08 43.16 -10.89
N LEU A 180 19.00 42.21 -11.83
CA LEU A 180 18.57 42.50 -13.21
C LEU A 180 17.15 43.08 -13.28
N MET A 181 16.27 42.70 -12.35
CA MET A 181 14.90 43.21 -12.27
C MET A 181 14.83 44.47 -11.43
N ASP A 182 15.37 44.44 -10.21
CA ASP A 182 15.26 45.54 -9.24
C ASP A 182 16.11 46.76 -9.60
N VAL A 183 17.34 46.54 -10.08
CA VAL A 183 18.31 47.61 -10.35
C VAL A 183 18.27 48.02 -11.82
N TYR A 184 18.13 47.05 -12.74
CA TYR A 184 18.17 47.30 -14.19
C TYR A 184 16.78 47.29 -14.85
N GLY A 185 15.70 47.12 -14.08
CA GLY A 185 14.32 47.28 -14.55
C GLY A 185 13.86 46.27 -15.59
N MET A 186 14.53 45.12 -15.70
CA MET A 186 14.14 44.07 -16.65
C MET A 186 12.81 43.42 -16.25
N THR A 187 11.99 43.08 -17.24
CA THR A 187 10.79 42.26 -17.00
C THR A 187 11.15 40.79 -16.81
N GLU A 188 10.27 40.01 -16.15
CA GLU A 188 10.45 38.54 -16.00
C GLU A 188 10.77 37.86 -17.35
N ASP A 189 10.07 38.26 -18.42
CA ASP A 189 10.22 37.70 -19.76
C ASP A 189 11.58 38.02 -20.38
N GLU A 190 12.08 39.25 -20.18
CA GLU A 190 13.41 39.65 -20.65
C GLU A 190 14.50 38.85 -19.94
N VAL A 191 14.44 38.74 -18.61
CA VAL A 191 15.44 37.99 -17.82
C VAL A 191 15.47 36.51 -18.22
N CYS A 192 14.30 35.89 -18.36
CA CYS A 192 14.21 34.48 -18.79
C CYS A 192 14.78 34.25 -20.19
N GLN A 193 14.50 35.14 -21.15
CA GLN A 193 15.03 35.04 -22.51
C GLN A 193 16.55 35.27 -22.56
N SER A 194 17.04 36.28 -21.83
CA SER A 194 18.46 36.65 -21.82
C SER A 194 19.35 35.60 -21.14
N LEU A 195 18.88 34.99 -20.03
CA LEU A 195 19.65 34.01 -19.27
C LEU A 195 19.32 32.55 -19.62
N GLY A 196 18.32 32.31 -20.48
CA GLY A 196 17.84 30.95 -20.79
C GLY A 196 17.20 30.25 -19.59
N LEU A 197 16.65 31.01 -18.64
CA LEU A 197 16.01 30.51 -17.43
C LEU A 197 14.51 30.27 -17.68
N SER A 198 13.94 29.30 -16.98
CA SER A 198 12.47 29.19 -16.92
C SER A 198 11.91 30.22 -15.94
N LYS A 199 10.69 30.71 -16.19
CA LYS A 199 9.96 31.57 -15.23
C LYS A 199 9.84 30.92 -13.86
N GLN A 200 9.75 29.58 -13.81
CA GLN A 200 9.72 28.83 -12.56
C GLN A 200 11.03 28.93 -11.77
N MET A 201 12.18 28.97 -12.45
CA MET A 201 13.49 29.13 -11.81
C MET A 201 13.71 30.56 -11.33
N LEU A 202 13.31 31.55 -12.15
CA LEU A 202 13.33 32.96 -11.77
C LEU A 202 12.52 33.21 -10.48
N ARG A 203 11.25 32.79 -10.48
CA ARG A 203 10.38 32.90 -9.31
C ARG A 203 10.84 32.05 -8.12
N ARG A 204 11.74 31.08 -8.30
CA ARG A 204 12.35 30.37 -7.17
C ARG A 204 13.40 31.25 -6.51
N TYR A 205 14.22 31.93 -7.29
CA TYR A 205 15.22 32.86 -6.77
C TYR A 205 14.55 33.98 -5.97
N GLU A 206 13.52 34.63 -6.53
CA GLU A 206 12.78 35.70 -5.85
C GLU A 206 12.20 35.24 -4.51
N ARG A 207 11.45 34.12 -4.51
CA ARG A 207 10.87 33.57 -3.27
C ARG A 207 11.93 33.23 -2.22
N THR A 208 13.06 32.66 -2.65
CA THR A 208 14.14 32.28 -1.74
C THR A 208 14.76 33.51 -1.09
N LEU A 209 15.02 34.56 -1.88
CA LEU A 209 15.56 35.82 -1.37
C LEU A 209 14.59 36.52 -0.43
N ALA A 210 13.31 36.57 -0.78
CA ALA A 210 12.28 37.17 0.07
C ALA A 210 12.16 36.46 1.43
N LEU A 211 12.18 35.11 1.44
CA LEU A 211 12.13 34.34 2.69
C LEU A 211 13.42 34.51 3.52
N ILE A 212 14.59 34.62 2.88
CA ILE A 212 15.86 34.94 3.54
C ILE A 212 15.81 36.33 4.18
N GLN A 213 15.27 37.32 3.46
CA GLN A 213 15.13 38.67 3.98
C GLN A 213 14.19 38.68 5.19
N ALA A 214 13.08 37.95 5.13
CA ALA A 214 12.17 37.80 6.25
C ALA A 214 12.82 37.12 7.46
N TYR A 215 13.69 36.12 7.24
CA TYR A 215 14.48 35.49 8.31
C TYR A 215 15.47 36.49 8.94
N LYS A 216 16.21 37.24 8.12
CA LYS A 216 17.16 38.27 8.59
C LYS A 216 16.51 39.39 9.39
N GLN A 217 15.23 39.66 9.16
CA GLN A 217 14.43 40.67 9.87
C GLN A 217 13.73 40.12 11.13
N SER A 218 13.77 38.80 11.34
CA SER A 218 13.20 38.15 12.53
C SER A 218 14.16 38.16 13.71
N ASP A 219 13.68 37.73 14.87
CA ASP A 219 14.49 37.57 16.09
C ASP A 219 15.65 36.57 15.93
N PHE A 220 15.62 35.75 14.87
CA PHE A 220 16.67 34.77 14.54
C PHE A 220 17.69 35.28 13.51
N GLY A 221 17.57 36.54 13.08
CA GLY A 221 18.32 37.08 11.95
C GLY A 221 19.85 37.04 12.11
N ASP A 222 20.34 37.18 13.34
CA ASP A 222 21.77 37.16 13.67
C ASP A 222 22.44 35.81 13.41
N GLU A 223 21.67 34.73 13.30
CA GLU A 223 22.19 33.39 13.00
C GLU A 223 22.31 33.10 11.51
N PHE A 224 21.92 34.03 10.63
CA PHE A 224 21.92 33.80 9.19
C PHE A 224 23.33 33.52 8.65
N LYS A 225 23.48 32.38 7.95
CA LYS A 225 24.69 32.02 7.20
C LYS A 225 24.34 31.79 5.74
N SER A 226 25.27 32.10 4.82
CA SER A 226 25.07 31.91 3.37
C SER A 226 24.81 30.44 2.99
N SER A 227 25.25 29.49 3.81
CA SER A 227 24.91 28.06 3.69
C SER A 227 23.43 27.76 3.92
N MET A 228 22.71 28.64 4.65
CA MET A 228 21.28 28.49 4.93
C MET A 228 20.40 28.69 3.69
N TYR A 229 20.94 29.28 2.61
CA TYR A 229 20.22 29.45 1.35
C TYR A 229 19.54 28.15 0.89
N SER A 230 20.23 27.02 1.05
CA SER A 230 19.72 25.71 0.64
C SER A 230 18.47 25.27 1.40
N PHE A 231 18.26 25.70 2.64
CA PHE A 231 17.07 25.38 3.43
C PHE A 231 15.87 26.18 2.93
N PHE A 232 16.05 27.48 2.69
CA PHE A 232 15.01 28.35 2.15
C PHE A 232 14.64 27.96 0.72
N GLU A 233 15.64 27.63 -0.12
CA GLU A 233 15.39 27.17 -1.48
C GLU A 233 14.55 25.88 -1.50
N GLU A 234 14.90 24.88 -0.66
CA GLU A 234 14.12 23.64 -0.58
C GLU A 234 12.71 23.88 -0.02
N THR A 235 12.54 24.86 0.88
CA THR A 235 11.24 25.26 1.41
C THR A 235 10.34 25.81 0.30
N VAL A 236 10.79 26.84 -0.43
CA VAL A 236 9.95 27.50 -1.45
C VAL A 236 9.77 26.65 -2.71
N LYS A 237 10.66 25.69 -2.94
CA LYS A 237 10.53 24.71 -4.02
C LYS A 237 9.37 23.74 -3.79
N SER A 238 9.04 23.46 -2.53
CA SER A 238 7.96 22.54 -2.17
C SER A 238 6.59 23.23 -2.27
N PRO A 239 5.61 22.66 -3.01
CA PRO A 239 4.23 23.15 -2.99
C PRO A 239 3.61 23.05 -1.59
N ASN A 240 3.80 21.91 -0.89
CA ASN A 240 3.23 21.67 0.43
C ASN A 240 3.71 22.69 1.47
N MET A 241 5.01 23.01 1.46
CA MET A 241 5.56 24.02 2.36
C MET A 241 5.01 25.42 2.04
N ARG A 242 4.87 25.77 0.76
CA ARG A 242 4.30 27.06 0.36
C ARG A 242 2.84 27.20 0.74
N GLU A 243 2.06 26.13 0.62
CA GLU A 243 0.67 26.08 1.08
C GLU A 243 0.60 26.21 2.60
N TRP A 244 1.48 25.51 3.33
CA TRP A 244 1.54 25.60 4.80
C TRP A 244 1.96 26.99 5.30
N LEU A 245 2.86 27.67 4.59
CA LEU A 245 3.24 29.06 4.86
C LEU A 245 2.18 30.08 4.41
N ASP A 246 1.17 29.65 3.63
CA ASP A 246 0.25 30.55 2.94
C ASP A 246 1.03 31.63 2.14
N TRP A 247 1.92 31.15 1.27
CA TRP A 247 2.82 32.00 0.49
C TRP A 247 2.08 32.78 -0.61
N ASP A 248 2.26 34.10 -0.64
CA ASP A 248 1.73 34.97 -1.70
C ASP A 248 2.78 35.21 -2.79
N ASP A 249 2.50 34.74 -4.00
CA ASP A 249 3.38 34.92 -5.17
C ASP A 249 3.36 36.34 -5.74
N SER A 250 2.38 37.18 -5.39
CA SER A 250 2.25 38.56 -5.87
C SER A 250 3.02 39.52 -4.98
N GLU A 251 2.94 39.31 -3.66
CA GLU A 251 3.62 40.14 -2.67
C GLU A 251 4.97 39.57 -2.24
N MET A 252 5.28 38.31 -2.62
CA MET A 252 6.48 37.58 -2.22
C MET A 252 6.66 37.47 -0.70
N VAL A 253 5.55 37.31 0.02
CA VAL A 253 5.53 37.22 1.50
C VAL A 253 4.80 35.98 1.99
N CYS A 254 5.14 35.58 3.21
CA CYS A 254 4.41 34.58 3.98
C CYS A 254 3.22 35.24 4.70
N LYS A 255 1.98 34.78 4.47
CA LYS A 255 0.82 35.31 5.20
C LYS A 255 0.64 34.70 6.58
N SER A 256 1.10 33.45 6.77
CA SER A 256 1.02 32.77 8.06
C SER A 256 2.25 33.08 8.91
N LEU A 257 2.22 34.21 9.64
CA LEU A 257 3.30 34.61 10.56
C LEU A 257 3.62 33.52 11.60
N LYS A 258 2.58 32.83 12.11
CA LYS A 258 2.76 31.71 13.06
C LYS A 258 3.62 30.58 12.47
N ASN A 259 3.35 30.18 11.22
CA ASN A 259 4.10 29.09 10.59
C ASN A 259 5.49 29.54 10.14
N GLN A 260 5.63 30.81 9.76
CA GLN A 260 6.92 31.43 9.51
C GLN A 260 7.82 31.40 10.75
N GLU A 261 7.31 31.84 11.90
CA GLU A 261 8.02 31.80 13.18
C GLU A 261 8.41 30.38 13.57
N ARG A 262 7.49 29.41 13.43
CA ARG A 262 7.80 28.00 13.65
C ARG A 262 8.95 27.51 12.77
N LEU A 263 8.88 27.77 11.47
CA LEU A 263 9.95 27.38 10.54
C LEU A 263 11.29 27.98 10.92
N PHE A 264 11.32 29.27 11.25
CA PHE A 264 12.56 29.95 11.64
C PHE A 264 13.10 29.37 12.93
N SER A 265 12.23 29.11 13.91
CA SER A 265 12.60 28.47 15.17
C SER A 265 13.20 27.07 14.99
N TRP A 266 12.80 26.33 13.95
CA TRP A 266 13.36 25.01 13.64
C TRP A 266 14.75 25.09 13.00
N LEU A 267 15.11 26.24 12.42
CA LEU A 267 16.38 26.49 11.75
C LEU A 267 17.44 27.17 12.65
N SER A 268 17.04 27.59 13.85
CA SER A 268 17.84 28.44 14.75
C SER A 268 17.97 27.81 16.13
N HIS A 269 18.92 28.30 16.93
CA HIS A 269 19.07 27.86 18.31
C HIS A 269 17.99 28.53 19.19
N GLN A 270 17.62 27.88 20.30
CA GLN A 270 16.64 28.41 21.24
C GLN A 270 17.21 28.45 22.65
N GLU A 271 17.07 29.59 23.33
CA GLU A 271 17.42 29.73 24.74
C GLU A 271 16.21 29.38 25.62
N ILE A 272 16.38 28.44 26.55
CA ILE A 272 15.36 28.08 27.53
C ILE A 272 15.89 28.39 28.93
N SER A 273 15.09 29.15 29.69
CA SER A 273 15.26 29.32 31.14
C SER A 273 14.76 28.06 31.85
N VAL A 274 15.66 27.27 32.42
CA VAL A 274 15.29 26.15 33.28
C VAL A 274 15.13 26.69 34.70
N SER A 275 13.88 26.83 35.17
CA SER A 275 13.60 27.15 36.57
C SER A 275 13.66 25.86 37.39
N ASP A 276 14.80 25.60 38.03
CA ASP A 276 14.87 24.57 39.06
C ASP A 276 14.18 25.10 40.33
N GLU A 277 13.07 24.50 40.76
CA GLU A 277 12.32 24.90 41.96
C GLU A 277 13.15 24.86 43.27
N GLU A 278 14.37 24.32 43.22
CA GLU A 278 15.28 24.16 44.37
C GLU A 278 16.57 25.02 44.31
N ASN A 279 16.85 25.78 43.23
CA ASN A 279 18.04 26.63 43.14
C ASN A 279 17.75 28.00 42.49
N GLU A 280 18.03 29.11 43.17
CA GLU A 280 17.88 30.50 42.67
C GLU A 280 18.87 30.90 41.55
N ASN A 281 19.52 29.95 40.87
CA ASN A 281 20.37 30.25 39.71
C ASN A 281 19.71 29.73 38.44
N ASP A 282 19.11 30.66 37.69
CA ASP A 282 18.67 30.43 36.31
C ASP A 282 19.85 29.91 35.48
N SER A 283 19.79 28.65 35.07
CA SER A 283 20.71 28.11 34.07
C SER A 283 20.06 28.20 32.70
N GLN A 284 20.69 28.94 31.79
CA GLN A 284 20.27 29.04 30.39
C GLN A 284 20.77 27.81 29.64
N ALA A 285 19.84 26.97 29.17
CA ALA A 285 20.15 25.87 28.25
C ALA A 285 19.88 26.32 26.81
N ILE A 286 20.84 26.11 25.92
CA ILE A 286 20.69 26.36 24.49
C ILE A 286 20.30 25.06 23.80
N GLU A 287 19.15 25.04 23.14
CA GLU A 287 18.72 23.93 22.31
C GLU A 287 19.18 24.12 20.85
N GLU A 288 19.77 23.08 20.28
CA GLU A 288 20.22 23.03 18.88
C GLU A 288 19.02 23.07 17.89
N PRO A 289 19.19 23.60 16.67
CA PRO A 289 18.15 23.60 15.64
C PRO A 289 17.57 22.21 15.38
N ILE A 290 16.25 22.12 15.15
CA ILE A 290 15.58 20.86 14.82
C ILE A 290 15.96 20.39 13.41
N VAL A 291 16.20 21.34 12.50
CA VAL A 291 16.56 21.12 11.11
C VAL A 291 18.04 21.44 10.92
N GLU A 292 18.86 20.40 10.84
CA GLU A 292 20.32 20.54 10.72
C GLU A 292 20.79 20.62 9.27
N LYS A 293 20.06 19.98 8.34
CA LYS A 293 20.43 19.88 6.92
C LYS A 293 19.27 20.24 6.01
N SER A 294 19.58 20.75 4.81
CA SER A 294 18.55 21.02 3.79
C SER A 294 17.83 19.76 3.30
N SER A 295 18.40 18.57 3.52
CA SER A 295 17.70 17.30 3.34
C SER A 295 16.52 17.12 4.29
N ASP A 296 16.59 17.69 5.49
CA ASP A 296 15.56 17.49 6.51
C ASP A 296 14.30 18.29 6.17
N ILE A 297 14.43 19.44 5.50
CA ILE A 297 13.31 20.16 4.88
C ILE A 297 12.58 19.27 3.86
N ARG A 298 13.31 18.42 3.12
CA ARG A 298 12.69 17.49 2.16
C ARG A 298 11.94 16.35 2.83
N VAL A 299 12.31 16.00 4.05
CA VAL A 299 11.63 15.01 4.88
C VAL A 299 10.41 15.66 5.54
N LEU A 300 10.59 16.86 6.09
CA LEU A 300 9.56 17.68 6.73
C LEU A 300 8.36 17.95 5.82
N GLN A 301 8.58 18.34 4.56
CA GLN A 301 7.49 18.60 3.60
C GLN A 301 6.55 17.41 3.37
N GLN A 302 6.96 16.18 3.72
CA GLN A 302 6.13 14.98 3.56
C GLN A 302 5.05 14.86 4.64
N PHE A 303 5.27 15.49 5.80
CA PHE A 303 4.32 15.49 6.93
C PHE A 303 3.98 16.89 7.46
N ILE A 304 4.36 17.96 6.75
CA ILE A 304 4.11 19.35 7.18
C ILE A 304 2.61 19.68 7.37
N SER A 305 1.71 18.93 6.72
CA SER A 305 0.27 19.07 6.90
C SER A 305 -0.31 18.26 8.09
N ASP A 306 0.50 17.44 8.74
CA ASP A 306 0.11 16.59 9.86
C ASP A 306 0.55 17.24 11.19
N GLU A 307 -0.35 18.01 11.80
CA GLU A 307 -0.06 18.75 13.03
C GLU A 307 0.35 17.83 14.19
N ASN A 308 -0.14 16.59 14.24
CA ASN A 308 0.25 15.64 15.28
C ASN A 308 1.70 15.19 15.11
N ALA A 309 2.14 14.97 13.88
CA ALA A 309 3.53 14.67 13.55
C ALA A 309 4.46 15.86 13.82
N LEU A 310 4.00 17.09 13.56
CA LEU A 310 4.74 18.31 13.88
C LEU A 310 4.92 18.50 15.40
N MET A 311 3.85 18.33 16.18
CA MET A 311 3.94 18.38 17.65
C MET A 311 4.90 17.32 18.20
N ARG A 312 4.90 16.11 17.60
CA ARG A 312 5.84 15.05 17.97
C ARG A 312 7.28 15.45 17.64
N MET A 313 7.52 15.98 16.44
CA MET A 313 8.83 16.46 16.00
C MET A 313 9.38 17.55 16.92
N GLU A 314 8.57 18.56 17.23
CA GLU A 314 8.93 19.69 18.09
C GLU A 314 9.28 19.19 19.50
N LYS A 315 8.46 18.30 20.05
CA LYS A 315 8.71 17.72 21.38
C LYS A 315 9.95 16.82 21.43
N SER A 316 10.23 16.08 20.36
CA SER A 316 11.39 15.20 20.30
C SER A 316 12.64 15.88 19.72
N ARG A 317 12.52 17.14 19.29
CA ARG A 317 13.52 17.88 18.49
C ARG A 317 14.16 17.03 17.38
N SER A 318 13.34 16.27 16.66
CA SER A 318 13.83 15.34 15.63
C SER A 318 12.85 15.19 14.48
N VAL A 319 13.28 15.63 13.29
CA VAL A 319 12.51 15.47 12.04
C VAL A 319 12.22 14.00 11.75
N SER A 320 13.14 13.10 12.10
CA SER A 320 12.99 11.66 11.89
C SER A 320 11.88 11.05 12.75
N GLU A 321 11.74 11.49 14.01
CA GLU A 321 10.68 11.04 14.91
C GLU A 321 9.31 11.55 14.46
N GLY A 322 9.20 12.82 14.07
CA GLY A 322 7.95 13.36 13.50
C GLY A 322 7.52 12.63 12.24
N TYR A 323 8.49 12.39 11.34
CA TYR A 323 8.28 11.63 10.13
C TYR A 323 7.77 10.21 10.41
N ALA A 324 8.36 9.51 11.39
CA ALA A 324 7.96 8.15 11.76
C ALA A 324 6.56 8.09 12.39
N TYR A 325 6.13 9.18 13.02
CA TYR A 325 4.84 9.32 13.69
C TYR A 325 3.69 9.65 12.73
N SER A 326 3.96 10.23 11.56
CA SER A 326 2.91 10.60 10.62
C SER A 326 2.22 9.40 9.98
N ASP A 327 0.91 9.29 10.20
CA ASP A 327 0.07 8.24 9.60
C ASP A 327 -0.08 8.42 8.08
N TYR A 328 -0.08 9.67 7.61
CA TYR A 328 -0.12 9.99 6.18
C TYR A 328 1.12 9.46 5.46
N VAL A 329 2.30 9.75 6.02
CA VAL A 329 3.59 9.29 5.48
C VAL A 329 3.73 7.78 5.61
N ARG A 330 3.27 7.17 6.70
CA ARG A 330 3.22 5.71 6.85
C ARG A 330 2.43 5.07 5.70
N ARG A 331 1.23 5.58 5.38
CA ARG A 331 0.40 5.06 4.28
C ARG A 331 1.04 5.28 2.91
N GLN A 332 1.63 6.44 2.69
CA GLN A 332 2.33 6.75 1.43
C GLN A 332 3.57 5.85 1.26
N ARG A 333 4.36 5.62 2.32
CA ARG A 333 5.49 4.67 2.29
C ARG A 333 5.06 3.27 1.95
N ILE A 334 3.97 2.78 2.52
CA ILE A 334 3.43 1.45 2.19
C ILE A 334 3.04 1.41 0.71
N SER A 335 2.34 2.43 0.21
CA SER A 335 1.93 2.50 -1.19
C SER A 335 3.12 2.60 -2.15
N SER A 336 4.15 3.39 -1.83
CA SER A 336 5.37 3.50 -2.64
C SER A 336 6.19 2.22 -2.59
N ALA A 337 6.34 1.59 -1.42
CA ALA A 337 7.02 0.30 -1.28
C ALA A 337 6.31 -0.81 -2.09
N ILE A 338 4.97 -0.79 -2.12
CA ILE A 338 4.19 -1.69 -2.97
C ILE A 338 4.47 -1.40 -4.45
N SER A 339 4.44 -0.14 -4.88
CA SER A 339 4.68 0.22 -6.29
C SER A 339 6.11 -0.08 -6.76
N ASP A 340 7.12 0.13 -5.91
CA ASP A 340 8.51 -0.23 -6.20
C ASP A 340 8.69 -1.75 -6.28
N LEU A 341 7.96 -2.49 -5.44
CA LEU A 341 7.92 -3.95 -5.51
C LEU A 341 7.24 -4.44 -6.79
N GLU A 342 6.12 -3.85 -7.19
CA GLU A 342 5.47 -4.13 -8.47
C GLU A 342 6.46 -3.94 -9.63
N ARG A 343 7.17 -2.80 -9.66
CA ARG A 343 8.19 -2.54 -10.70
C ARG A 343 9.37 -3.49 -10.66
N SER A 344 9.84 -3.85 -9.46
CA SER A 344 10.94 -4.80 -9.29
C SER A 344 10.53 -6.21 -9.69
N VAL A 345 9.31 -6.62 -9.38
CA VAL A 345 8.73 -7.89 -9.84
C VAL A 345 8.56 -7.88 -11.35
N GLU A 346 8.08 -6.80 -11.96
CA GLU A 346 8.00 -6.66 -13.41
C GLU A 346 9.39 -6.73 -14.07
N ALA A 347 10.42 -6.11 -13.47
CA ALA A 347 11.78 -6.17 -13.97
C ALA A 347 12.40 -7.56 -13.86
N ILE A 348 12.14 -8.29 -12.77
CA ILE A 348 12.56 -9.68 -12.55
C ILE A 348 11.80 -10.63 -13.50
N ALA A 349 10.50 -10.39 -13.70
CA ALA A 349 9.68 -11.15 -14.64
C ALA A 349 10.10 -10.91 -16.10
N GLY A 350 10.72 -9.77 -16.39
CA GLY A 350 11.28 -9.43 -17.70
C GLY A 350 12.73 -9.90 -17.93
N SER A 351 13.37 -10.55 -16.95
CA SER A 351 14.74 -11.08 -17.10
C SER A 351 14.72 -12.60 -17.35
N ASP A 352 15.28 -13.04 -18.47
CA ASP A 352 15.27 -14.45 -18.91
C ASP A 352 16.29 -15.37 -18.20
N GLU A 353 17.16 -14.83 -17.34
CA GLU A 353 18.20 -15.61 -16.64
C GLU A 353 18.19 -15.32 -15.13
N LEU A 354 17.53 -16.20 -14.37
CA LEU A 354 17.54 -16.19 -12.89
C LEU A 354 18.32 -17.42 -12.38
N GLU A 355 19.24 -17.23 -11.43
CA GLU A 355 20.02 -18.33 -10.87
C GLU A 355 19.23 -19.09 -9.78
N LYS A 356 19.65 -20.32 -9.45
CA LYS A 356 18.95 -21.16 -8.43
C LYS A 356 18.92 -20.53 -7.03
N THR A 357 19.92 -19.71 -6.69
CA THR A 357 19.98 -18.95 -5.43
C THR A 357 18.99 -17.79 -5.41
N ASP A 358 18.69 -17.20 -6.57
CA ASP A 358 17.70 -16.14 -6.70
C ASP A 358 16.29 -16.69 -6.51
N HIS A 359 16.01 -17.89 -7.03
CA HIS A 359 14.75 -18.59 -6.82
C HIS A 359 14.47 -18.87 -5.34
N GLN A 360 15.45 -19.35 -4.57
CA GLN A 360 15.27 -19.58 -3.13
C GLN A 360 15.05 -18.27 -2.36
N SER A 361 15.67 -17.18 -2.82
CA SER A 361 15.49 -15.86 -2.22
C SER A 361 14.09 -15.31 -2.51
N LEU A 362 13.59 -15.48 -3.74
CA LEU A 362 12.22 -15.14 -4.14
C LEU A 362 11.18 -15.95 -3.35
N ILE A 363 11.42 -17.25 -3.13
CA ILE A 363 10.55 -18.10 -2.30
C ILE A 363 10.49 -17.59 -0.86
N ARG A 364 11.63 -17.27 -0.23
CA ARG A 364 11.65 -16.71 1.14
C ARG A 364 10.94 -15.35 1.23
N ILE A 365 11.06 -14.53 0.19
CA ILE A 365 10.36 -13.24 0.10
C ILE A 365 8.85 -13.49 0.02
N PHE A 366 8.43 -14.43 -0.83
CA PHE A 366 7.04 -14.84 -0.98
C PHE A 366 6.43 -15.42 0.31
N GLU A 367 7.17 -16.26 1.04
CA GLU A 367 6.76 -16.79 2.35
C GLU A 367 6.56 -15.68 3.38
N LYS A 368 7.47 -14.68 3.42
CA LYS A 368 7.30 -13.50 4.27
C LYS A 368 6.05 -12.70 3.90
N PHE A 369 5.77 -12.51 2.60
CA PHE A 369 4.54 -11.85 2.15
C PHE A 369 3.29 -12.63 2.54
N GLN A 370 3.28 -13.96 2.37
CA GLN A 370 2.18 -14.79 2.83
C GLN A 370 1.98 -14.67 4.35
N THR A 371 3.05 -14.57 5.13
CA THR A 371 2.97 -14.41 6.59
C THR A 371 2.38 -13.05 6.98
N MET A 372 2.71 -11.98 6.23
CA MET A 372 2.09 -10.65 6.43
C MET A 372 0.62 -10.63 6.02
N LEU A 373 0.26 -11.19 4.87
CA LEU A 373 -1.12 -11.25 4.36
C LEU A 373 -2.03 -12.18 5.19
N LYS A 374 -1.46 -13.19 5.85
CA LYS A 374 -2.16 -14.07 6.80
C LYS A 374 -2.62 -13.34 8.07
N SER A 375 -2.15 -12.11 8.33
CA SER A 375 -2.68 -11.28 9.42
C SER A 375 -4.08 -10.71 9.15
N ASP A 376 -4.59 -10.77 7.91
CA ASP A 376 -5.98 -10.39 7.60
C ASP A 376 -6.76 -11.34 6.67
N PHE A 377 -6.14 -12.30 5.98
CA PHE A 377 -6.89 -13.22 5.11
C PHE A 377 -6.36 -14.67 5.16
N SER A 378 -6.34 -15.26 6.35
CA SER A 378 -6.33 -16.72 6.51
C SER A 378 -7.76 -17.27 6.59
N SER A 379 -8.26 -17.75 5.45
CA SER A 379 -9.12 -18.95 5.33
C SER A 379 -10.28 -19.15 6.32
N SER A 380 -11.29 -18.27 6.26
CA SER A 380 -12.70 -18.70 6.29
C SER A 380 -13.53 -17.69 5.47
N LEU A 381 -14.24 -18.20 4.46
CA LEU A 381 -15.02 -17.48 3.44
C LEU A 381 -14.24 -16.58 2.45
N GLN A 382 -13.62 -17.22 1.45
CA GLN A 382 -13.60 -16.62 0.11
C GLN A 382 -15.06 -16.54 -0.37
N LYS A 383 -15.53 -15.33 -0.73
CA LYS A 383 -16.94 -15.09 -1.09
C LYS A 383 -17.28 -15.78 -2.43
N SER A 384 -17.78 -17.01 -2.39
CA SER A 384 -18.52 -17.59 -3.52
C SER A 384 -19.81 -16.79 -3.74
N GLN A 385 -20.15 -16.52 -5.00
CA GLN A 385 -21.42 -15.86 -5.33
C GLN A 385 -22.49 -16.93 -5.52
N VAL A 386 -23.66 -16.74 -4.89
CA VAL A 386 -24.81 -17.60 -5.13
C VAL A 386 -25.45 -17.16 -6.45
N LEU A 387 -25.83 -18.10 -7.32
CA LEU A 387 -26.57 -17.80 -8.54
C LEU A 387 -27.83 -16.98 -8.21
N LEU A 388 -27.91 -15.76 -8.76
CA LEU A 388 -28.96 -14.78 -8.50
C LEU A 388 -30.19 -15.07 -9.38
N TRP A 389 -30.93 -16.11 -9.04
CA TRP A 389 -32.22 -16.45 -9.61
C TRP A 389 -33.27 -16.65 -8.52
N GLU A 390 -34.52 -16.34 -8.86
CA GLU A 390 -35.66 -16.67 -8.00
C GLU A 390 -35.85 -18.20 -8.02
N ILE A 391 -35.68 -18.84 -6.85
CA ILE A 391 -35.77 -20.30 -6.72
C ILE A 391 -37.23 -20.69 -6.54
N LYS A 392 -37.87 -21.10 -7.65
CA LYS A 392 -39.26 -21.59 -7.67
C LYS A 392 -39.35 -23.08 -7.40
N SER A 393 -38.33 -23.82 -7.81
CA SER A 393 -38.17 -25.25 -7.55
C SER A 393 -36.72 -25.53 -7.16
N HIS A 394 -36.51 -26.41 -6.20
CA HIS A 394 -35.17 -26.88 -5.84
C HIS A 394 -34.78 -28.08 -6.72
N PHE A 395 -34.02 -29.05 -6.19
CA PHE A 395 -33.74 -30.28 -6.93
C PHE A 395 -35.00 -31.13 -7.09
N THR A 396 -35.23 -31.59 -8.32
CA THR A 396 -36.25 -32.60 -8.65
C THR A 396 -35.62 -33.93 -9.06
N TYR A 397 -34.35 -33.89 -9.47
CA TYR A 397 -33.57 -35.02 -9.92
C TYR A 397 -32.08 -34.80 -9.61
N ILE A 398 -31.42 -35.84 -9.11
CA ILE A 398 -29.96 -35.88 -8.92
C ILE A 398 -29.46 -37.27 -9.30
N ASP A 399 -28.32 -37.33 -9.95
CA ASP A 399 -27.63 -38.56 -10.31
C ASP A 399 -26.13 -38.44 -9.99
N ILE A 400 -25.60 -39.40 -9.24
CA ILE A 400 -24.27 -39.37 -8.63
C ILE A 400 -23.44 -40.53 -9.17
N HIS A 401 -22.28 -40.22 -9.76
CA HIS A 401 -21.36 -41.19 -10.34
C HIS A 401 -20.00 -41.14 -9.66
N GLN A 402 -19.45 -42.32 -9.36
CA GLN A 402 -18.07 -42.53 -8.87
C GLN A 402 -17.70 -41.84 -7.54
N PHE A 403 -18.68 -41.52 -6.68
CA PHE A 403 -18.42 -40.87 -5.39
C PHE A 403 -18.33 -41.87 -4.24
N ARG A 404 -17.17 -41.96 -3.57
CA ARG A 404 -16.94 -42.72 -2.31
C ARG A 404 -17.57 -44.14 -2.27
N GLY A 405 -17.38 -44.91 -3.34
CA GLY A 405 -17.87 -46.29 -3.47
C GLY A 405 -19.19 -46.43 -4.23
N PHE A 406 -19.88 -45.33 -4.52
CA PHE A 406 -21.02 -45.32 -5.44
C PHE A 406 -20.52 -45.44 -6.88
N ARG A 407 -21.01 -46.45 -7.61
CA ARG A 407 -20.84 -46.49 -9.08
C ARG A 407 -21.79 -45.50 -9.73
N GLU A 408 -23.06 -45.61 -9.39
CA GLU A 408 -24.18 -44.79 -9.85
C GLU A 408 -25.25 -44.77 -8.74
N LEU A 409 -25.89 -43.62 -8.51
CA LEU A 409 -26.91 -43.45 -7.48
C LEU A 409 -27.89 -42.36 -7.90
N GLU A 410 -29.12 -42.77 -8.24
CA GLU A 410 -30.09 -41.92 -8.91
C GLU A 410 -31.27 -41.57 -7.99
N PHE A 411 -31.38 -40.29 -7.63
CA PHE A 411 -32.48 -39.74 -6.82
C PHE A 411 -33.55 -39.13 -7.73
N LYS A 412 -34.66 -39.85 -7.88
CA LYS A 412 -35.87 -39.40 -8.58
C LYS A 412 -36.95 -38.98 -7.58
N GLY A 413 -37.80 -38.03 -7.96
CA GLY A 413 -38.95 -37.63 -7.14
C GLY A 413 -38.56 -36.88 -5.86
N LEU A 414 -37.47 -36.11 -5.91
CA LEU A 414 -37.06 -35.26 -4.78
C LEU A 414 -38.18 -34.26 -4.44
N SER A 415 -38.43 -34.11 -3.15
CA SER A 415 -39.48 -33.24 -2.60
C SER A 415 -38.86 -32.21 -1.64
N ARG A 416 -39.68 -31.52 -0.83
CA ARG A 416 -39.17 -30.55 0.15
C ARG A 416 -38.33 -31.24 1.22
N PHE A 417 -38.74 -32.42 1.67
CA PHE A 417 -38.03 -33.25 2.63
C PHE A 417 -37.60 -34.57 1.99
N ASN A 418 -36.30 -34.83 1.97
CA ASN A 418 -35.71 -36.02 1.38
C ASN A 418 -35.01 -36.82 2.48
N LEU A 419 -35.64 -37.89 2.93
CA LEU A 419 -35.18 -38.70 4.06
C LEU A 419 -34.43 -39.95 3.57
N LEU A 420 -33.14 -40.03 3.89
CA LEU A 420 -32.28 -41.16 3.60
C LEU A 420 -32.24 -42.09 4.81
N VAL A 421 -32.71 -43.31 4.62
CA VAL A 421 -32.81 -44.37 5.64
C VAL A 421 -31.99 -45.59 5.24
N GLY A 422 -31.64 -46.44 6.20
CA GLY A 422 -30.85 -47.65 5.94
C GLY A 422 -29.99 -48.06 7.12
N ALA A 423 -29.40 -49.25 7.07
CA ALA A 423 -28.44 -49.73 8.05
C ALA A 423 -27.17 -48.85 8.16
N ASN A 424 -26.42 -48.99 9.24
CA ASN A 424 -25.10 -48.34 9.34
C ASN A 424 -24.20 -48.81 8.19
N ASN A 425 -23.33 -47.92 7.71
CA ASN A 425 -22.46 -48.16 6.55
C ASN A 425 -23.19 -48.34 5.19
N SER A 426 -24.50 -48.03 5.10
CA SER A 426 -25.23 -48.08 3.82
C SER A 426 -24.96 -46.89 2.87
N GLY A 427 -24.11 -45.94 3.26
CA GLY A 427 -23.75 -44.79 2.43
C GLY A 427 -24.55 -43.50 2.64
N LYS A 428 -25.49 -43.45 3.61
CA LYS A 428 -26.33 -42.25 3.88
C LYS A 428 -25.57 -40.93 3.96
N THR A 429 -24.54 -40.88 4.82
CA THR A 429 -23.73 -39.67 4.99
C THR A 429 -22.97 -39.33 3.71
N SER A 430 -22.40 -40.32 3.01
CA SER A 430 -21.74 -40.12 1.71
C SER A 430 -22.68 -39.57 0.65
N ALA A 431 -23.95 -39.97 0.63
CA ALA A 431 -24.95 -39.44 -0.29
C ALA A 431 -25.32 -37.99 0.04
N LEU A 432 -25.52 -37.65 1.33
CA LEU A 432 -25.74 -36.26 1.75
C LEU A 432 -24.56 -35.35 1.39
N GLU A 433 -23.34 -35.83 1.65
CA GLU A 433 -22.09 -35.14 1.31
C GLU A 433 -21.96 -34.89 -0.20
N ALA A 434 -22.25 -35.92 -1.01
CA ALA A 434 -22.25 -35.78 -2.46
C ALA A 434 -23.22 -34.69 -2.94
N ILE A 435 -24.46 -34.73 -2.47
CA ILE A 435 -25.48 -33.75 -2.86
C ILE A 435 -25.10 -32.35 -2.35
N TYR A 436 -24.55 -32.22 -1.14
CA TYR A 436 -24.04 -30.95 -0.65
C TYR A 436 -22.95 -30.40 -1.57
N LEU A 437 -21.93 -31.19 -1.94
CA LEU A 437 -20.88 -30.76 -2.86
C LEU A 437 -21.46 -30.34 -4.23
N PHE A 438 -22.51 -31.01 -4.69
CA PHE A 438 -23.18 -30.61 -5.92
C PHE A 438 -23.75 -29.19 -5.85
N THR A 439 -24.27 -28.78 -4.69
CA THR A 439 -24.75 -27.40 -4.49
C THR A 439 -23.65 -26.34 -4.48
N GLN A 440 -22.39 -26.75 -4.27
CA GLN A 440 -21.22 -25.86 -4.25
C GLN A 440 -20.60 -25.63 -5.63
N LEU A 441 -21.11 -26.31 -6.67
CA LEU A 441 -20.61 -26.24 -8.06
C LEU A 441 -19.07 -26.32 -8.12
N ASN A 442 -18.40 -25.21 -8.45
CA ASN A 442 -16.95 -25.14 -8.63
C ASN A 442 -16.18 -24.62 -7.41
N ASP A 443 -16.81 -24.43 -6.25
CA ASP A 443 -16.11 -24.15 -5.00
C ASP A 443 -15.48 -25.41 -4.41
N ILE A 444 -14.30 -25.76 -4.95
CA ILE A 444 -13.56 -26.97 -4.60
C ILE A 444 -13.02 -26.94 -3.16
N ASN A 445 -12.95 -25.76 -2.52
CA ASN A 445 -12.57 -25.66 -1.10
C ASN A 445 -13.57 -26.42 -0.22
N GLN A 446 -14.84 -26.49 -0.61
CA GLN A 446 -15.86 -27.21 0.15
C GLN A 446 -15.61 -28.71 0.20
N CYS A 447 -14.96 -29.27 -0.84
CA CYS A 447 -14.50 -30.66 -0.83
C CYS A 447 -13.39 -30.86 0.22
N VAL A 448 -12.45 -29.92 0.32
CA VAL A 448 -11.39 -29.94 1.33
C VAL A 448 -11.98 -29.78 2.73
N GLU A 449 -12.84 -28.78 2.96
CA GLU A 449 -13.53 -28.55 4.24
C GLU A 449 -14.34 -29.77 4.69
N MET A 450 -15.01 -30.45 3.76
CA MET A 450 -15.71 -31.70 4.05
C MET A 450 -14.76 -32.81 4.51
N GLU A 451 -13.60 -32.99 3.87
CA GLU A 451 -12.59 -33.96 4.36
C GLU A 451 -12.04 -33.56 5.73
N LYS A 452 -11.87 -32.26 6.02
CA LYS A 452 -11.46 -31.79 7.36
C LYS A 452 -12.48 -32.21 8.42
N LEU A 453 -13.75 -31.91 8.16
CA LEU A 453 -14.86 -32.23 9.06
C LEU A 453 -14.98 -33.73 9.27
N ARG A 454 -14.79 -34.52 8.22
CA ARG A 454 -14.82 -35.99 8.30
C ARG A 454 -13.63 -36.54 9.08
N GLY A 455 -12.44 -35.98 8.87
CA GLY A 455 -11.21 -36.34 9.59
C GLY A 455 -11.14 -35.84 11.03
N LYS A 456 -12.09 -34.98 11.45
CA LYS A 456 -12.09 -34.31 12.76
C LYS A 456 -10.77 -33.59 13.03
N VAL A 457 -10.21 -32.96 11.99
CA VAL A 457 -8.92 -32.26 12.09
C VAL A 457 -9.15 -30.79 12.38
N ASP A 458 -8.74 -30.35 13.57
CA ASP A 458 -8.68 -28.94 13.93
C ASP A 458 -7.35 -28.33 13.47
N GLY A 459 -7.38 -27.35 12.56
CA GLY A 459 -6.19 -26.60 12.13
C GLY A 459 -5.53 -27.06 10.81
N ARG A 460 -4.19 -27.02 10.74
CA ARG A 460 -3.44 -27.34 9.49
C ARG A 460 -3.48 -28.83 9.19
N ILE A 461 -3.90 -29.18 7.97
CA ILE A 461 -4.00 -30.56 7.51
C ILE A 461 -2.75 -30.96 6.72
N SER A 462 -2.27 -32.18 6.99
CA SER A 462 -1.30 -32.85 6.12
C SER A 462 -1.92 -33.05 4.74
N LYS A 463 -1.34 -32.43 3.72
CA LYS A 463 -1.88 -32.50 2.36
C LYS A 463 -1.71 -33.88 1.72
N ASN A 464 -0.74 -34.66 2.20
CA ASN A 464 -0.64 -36.09 1.89
C ASN A 464 -1.88 -36.85 2.36
N TRP A 465 -2.32 -36.57 3.59
CA TRP A 465 -3.55 -37.15 4.12
C TRP A 465 -4.78 -36.65 3.36
N LEU A 466 -4.84 -35.36 3.03
CA LEU A 466 -5.93 -34.81 2.22
C LEU A 466 -6.01 -35.51 0.85
N LEU A 467 -4.90 -35.62 0.13
CA LEU A 467 -4.85 -36.27 -1.17
C LEU A 467 -5.27 -37.75 -1.09
N TYR A 468 -4.85 -38.47 -0.04
CA TYR A 468 -5.22 -39.86 0.17
C TYR A 468 -6.73 -40.05 0.34
N ASN A 469 -7.42 -39.12 1.01
CA ASN A 469 -8.85 -39.24 1.29
C ASN A 469 -9.75 -38.66 0.18
N LEU A 470 -9.22 -37.75 -0.63
CA LEU A 470 -9.97 -37.18 -1.74
C LEU A 470 -10.28 -38.23 -2.81
N PRO A 471 -11.52 -38.25 -3.35
CA PRO A 471 -11.89 -39.18 -4.41
C PRO A 471 -11.06 -38.94 -5.68
N GLU A 472 -10.75 -40.00 -6.42
CA GLU A 472 -10.03 -39.90 -7.70
C GLU A 472 -10.81 -39.11 -8.75
N GLY A 473 -12.14 -39.19 -8.69
CA GLY A 473 -13.02 -38.34 -9.47
C GLY A 473 -14.47 -38.70 -9.18
N TYR A 474 -15.36 -37.75 -9.42
CA TYR A 474 -16.80 -37.94 -9.34
C TYR A 474 -17.50 -37.04 -10.35
N ASN A 475 -18.68 -37.46 -10.78
CA ASN A 475 -19.54 -36.66 -11.62
C ASN A 475 -20.95 -36.67 -11.05
N MET A 476 -21.61 -35.52 -11.06
CA MET A 476 -22.97 -35.36 -10.58
C MET A 476 -23.76 -34.61 -11.63
N THR A 477 -24.98 -35.06 -11.90
CA THR A 477 -25.92 -34.36 -12.77
C THR A 477 -27.26 -34.20 -12.06
N GLY A 478 -28.03 -33.20 -12.45
CA GLY A 478 -29.32 -32.96 -11.81
C GLY A 478 -30.12 -31.88 -12.48
N VAL A 479 -31.33 -31.69 -11.94
CA VAL A 479 -32.25 -30.62 -12.34
C VAL A 479 -32.56 -29.79 -11.11
N PHE A 480 -32.12 -28.54 -11.11
CA PHE A 480 -32.39 -27.55 -10.07
C PHE A 480 -33.10 -26.35 -10.68
N ASN A 481 -34.22 -25.93 -10.10
CA ASN A 481 -35.05 -24.82 -10.61
C ASN A 481 -35.44 -24.98 -12.09
N GLY A 482 -35.67 -26.23 -12.51
CA GLY A 482 -35.99 -26.59 -13.91
C GLY A 482 -34.79 -26.57 -14.87
N THR A 483 -33.60 -26.20 -14.40
CA THR A 483 -32.37 -26.12 -15.19
C THR A 483 -31.49 -27.34 -14.95
N LYS A 484 -30.96 -27.91 -16.05
CA LYS A 484 -29.96 -28.98 -15.97
C LYS A 484 -28.63 -28.42 -15.47
N CYS A 485 -28.08 -29.06 -14.44
CA CYS A 485 -26.77 -28.77 -13.88
C CYS A 485 -25.90 -30.02 -13.83
N SER A 486 -24.60 -29.84 -13.92
CA SER A 486 -23.62 -30.92 -13.80
C SER A 486 -22.34 -30.43 -13.15
N THR A 487 -21.71 -31.26 -12.33
CA THR A 487 -20.42 -30.99 -11.69
C THR A 487 -19.55 -32.23 -11.79
N LYS A 488 -18.36 -32.07 -12.36
CA LYS A 488 -17.36 -33.12 -12.50
C LYS A 488 -16.08 -32.70 -11.80
N THR A 489 -15.64 -33.48 -10.83
CA THR A 489 -14.33 -33.29 -10.19
C THR A 489 -13.42 -34.44 -10.56
N VAL A 490 -12.16 -34.15 -10.90
CA VAL A 490 -11.14 -35.13 -11.25
C VAL A 490 -9.86 -34.79 -10.51
N ARG A 491 -9.24 -35.81 -9.92
CA ARG A 491 -7.88 -35.76 -9.40
C ARG A 491 -6.92 -36.19 -10.50
N SER A 492 -5.90 -35.39 -10.76
CA SER A 492 -4.89 -35.66 -11.77
C SER A 492 -3.49 -35.34 -11.25
N ILE A 493 -2.49 -35.92 -11.89
CA ILE A 493 -1.09 -35.52 -11.75
C ILE A 493 -0.77 -34.72 -13.01
N GLU A 494 -0.52 -33.42 -12.87
CA GLU A 494 -0.04 -32.58 -13.96
C GLU A 494 1.45 -32.87 -14.20
N ASP A 495 1.82 -33.03 -15.47
CA ASP A 495 3.23 -33.19 -15.90
C ASP A 495 3.64 -31.98 -16.75
N SER A 496 3.47 -30.79 -16.19
CA SER A 496 3.91 -29.54 -16.82
C SER A 496 5.28 -29.10 -16.32
N LEU A 497 6.02 -28.37 -17.14
CA LEU A 497 7.29 -27.77 -16.77
C LEU A 497 7.13 -26.63 -15.73
N ASP A 498 5.94 -26.04 -15.63
CA ASP A 498 5.62 -24.88 -14.76
C ASP A 498 5.24 -25.25 -13.31
N ILE A 499 5.38 -26.52 -12.91
CA ILE A 499 5.06 -26.99 -11.56
C ILE A 499 6.34 -27.35 -10.83
N ASP A 500 6.49 -26.87 -9.60
CA ASP A 500 7.54 -27.33 -8.69
C ASP A 500 7.31 -28.80 -8.32
N LYS A 501 8.00 -29.69 -9.03
CA LYS A 501 7.84 -31.15 -8.91
C LYS A 501 8.35 -31.71 -7.57
N GLN A 502 9.11 -30.96 -6.77
CA GLN A 502 9.66 -31.48 -5.51
C GLN A 502 8.58 -31.60 -4.42
N ASP A 503 7.66 -30.64 -4.35
CA ASP A 503 6.61 -30.58 -3.33
C ASP A 503 5.19 -30.85 -3.88
N TYR A 504 5.02 -30.94 -5.20
CA TYR A 504 3.71 -31.17 -5.82
C TYR A 504 3.15 -32.56 -5.49
N LEU A 505 1.91 -32.58 -4.99
CA LEU A 505 1.21 -33.80 -4.59
C LEU A 505 0.16 -34.22 -5.60
N GLY A 506 -0.52 -33.27 -6.22
CA GLY A 506 -1.63 -33.55 -7.14
C GLY A 506 -2.51 -32.33 -7.38
N THR A 507 -3.36 -32.44 -8.39
CA THR A 507 -4.31 -31.41 -8.78
C THR A 507 -5.73 -31.95 -8.69
N LEU A 508 -6.62 -31.15 -8.14
CA LEU A 508 -8.06 -31.34 -8.24
C LEU A 508 -8.62 -30.33 -9.23
N THR A 509 -9.29 -30.81 -10.27
CA THR A 509 -10.00 -29.97 -11.23
C THR A 509 -11.49 -30.21 -11.07
N ASN A 510 -12.26 -29.16 -10.81
CA ASN A 510 -13.72 -29.18 -10.83
C ASN A 510 -14.23 -28.39 -12.04
N GLU A 511 -15.10 -29.01 -12.80
CA GLU A 511 -15.82 -28.39 -13.91
C GLU A 511 -17.33 -28.49 -13.65
N SER A 512 -17.99 -27.35 -13.56
CA SER A 512 -19.42 -27.24 -13.33
C SER A 512 -20.10 -26.52 -14.48
N ARG A 513 -21.29 -26.99 -14.85
CA ARG A 513 -22.14 -26.38 -15.89
C ARG A 513 -23.54 -26.22 -15.35
N VAL A 514 -24.12 -25.04 -15.57
CA VAL A 514 -25.52 -24.75 -15.31
C VAL A 514 -26.08 -24.22 -16.62
N ASN A 515 -27.03 -24.95 -17.22
CA ASN A 515 -27.57 -24.60 -18.54
C ASN A 515 -28.56 -23.42 -18.44
N LEU A 516 -28.04 -22.26 -18.09
CA LEU A 516 -28.70 -20.96 -18.24
C LEU A 516 -28.48 -20.51 -19.69
N GLN A 517 -29.25 -19.54 -20.18
CA GLN A 517 -29.25 -19.06 -21.57
C GLN A 517 -27.87 -18.58 -22.13
N SER A 518 -26.80 -18.68 -21.33
CA SER A 518 -25.39 -18.55 -21.67
C SER A 518 -24.59 -19.79 -21.21
N ALA A 519 -23.94 -20.50 -22.13
CA ALA A 519 -23.16 -21.71 -21.88
C ALA A 519 -21.80 -21.43 -21.19
N SER A 520 -21.81 -20.90 -19.96
CA SER A 520 -20.59 -20.69 -19.18
C SER A 520 -20.21 -21.95 -18.41
N VAL A 521 -19.08 -22.54 -18.78
CA VAL A 521 -18.42 -23.58 -17.99
C VAL A 521 -17.68 -22.90 -16.84
N LEU A 522 -17.99 -23.30 -15.61
CA LEU A 522 -17.29 -22.85 -14.40
C LEU A 522 -16.19 -23.86 -14.09
N GLN A 523 -14.94 -23.41 -14.06
CA GLN A 523 -13.81 -24.29 -13.81
C GLN A 523 -12.96 -23.75 -12.66
N THR A 524 -12.60 -24.67 -11.76
CA THR A 524 -11.69 -24.40 -10.64
C THR A 524 -10.64 -25.50 -10.58
N THR A 525 -9.38 -25.10 -10.44
CA THR A 525 -8.24 -26.00 -10.32
C THR A 525 -7.52 -25.71 -9.01
N MET A 526 -7.39 -26.71 -8.14
CA MET A 526 -6.63 -26.64 -6.89
C MET A 526 -5.41 -27.54 -6.99
N ARG A 527 -4.21 -26.95 -6.96
CA ARG A 527 -2.94 -27.67 -6.89
C ARG A 527 -2.50 -27.79 -5.43
N LEU A 528 -2.18 -29.02 -5.02
CA LEU A 528 -1.79 -29.38 -3.67
C LEU A 528 -0.27 -29.58 -3.62
N TYR A 529 0.36 -28.99 -2.60
CA TYR A 529 1.82 -29.01 -2.41
C TYR A 529 2.19 -29.31 -0.96
N ALA A 530 3.16 -30.16 -0.68
CA ALA A 530 3.53 -30.58 0.66
C ALA A 530 4.04 -29.42 1.56
N GLY A 531 4.86 -28.51 1.03
CA GLY A 531 5.59 -27.50 1.81
C GLY A 531 4.98 -26.09 1.90
N HIS A 532 4.11 -25.67 0.97
CA HIS A 532 3.53 -24.32 0.93
C HIS A 532 2.01 -24.35 0.72
N ASP A 533 1.29 -23.23 0.75
CA ASP A 533 -0.19 -23.21 0.63
C ASP A 533 -0.73 -23.75 -0.72
N ASN A 534 -1.99 -24.18 -0.75
CA ASN A 534 -2.66 -24.65 -1.99
C ASN A 534 -2.74 -23.52 -3.02
N GLN A 535 -2.45 -23.82 -4.29
CA GLN A 535 -2.70 -22.86 -5.37
C GLN A 535 -4.09 -23.10 -5.94
N LEU A 536 -4.92 -22.07 -5.98
CA LEU A 536 -6.31 -22.15 -6.40
C LEU A 536 -6.53 -21.21 -7.60
N ASN A 537 -6.88 -21.78 -8.75
CA ASN A 537 -7.11 -21.06 -10.00
C ASN A 537 -8.57 -21.21 -10.42
N TYR A 538 -9.28 -20.09 -10.59
CA TYR A 538 -10.64 -20.04 -11.11
C TYR A 538 -10.91 -18.66 -11.74
N SER A 539 -11.89 -18.58 -12.64
CA SER A 539 -12.39 -17.30 -13.15
C SER A 539 -13.41 -16.66 -12.20
N MET A 540 -14.32 -17.47 -11.65
CA MET A 540 -15.34 -17.08 -10.70
C MET A 540 -15.77 -18.31 -9.88
N LEU A 541 -15.93 -18.15 -8.56
CA LEU A 541 -16.52 -19.18 -7.71
C LEU A 541 -18.02 -18.93 -7.57
N MET A 542 -18.81 -19.92 -7.97
CA MET A 542 -20.27 -19.85 -7.90
C MET A 542 -20.80 -21.01 -7.08
N ASN A 543 -21.88 -20.77 -6.35
CA ASN A 543 -22.69 -21.79 -5.69
C ASN A 543 -24.09 -21.81 -6.30
N LEU A 544 -24.71 -22.98 -6.35
CA LEU A 544 -26.03 -23.17 -6.94
C LEU A 544 -27.12 -22.46 -6.12
N CYS A 545 -27.02 -22.59 -4.81
CA CYS A 545 -27.91 -21.99 -3.82
C CYS A 545 -27.16 -21.81 -2.49
N ARG A 546 -27.80 -21.17 -1.51
CA ARG A 546 -27.27 -21.19 -0.14
C ARG A 546 -27.46 -22.59 0.43
N SER A 547 -26.38 -23.20 0.90
CA SER A 547 -26.48 -24.53 1.49
C SER A 547 -25.47 -24.75 2.61
N LEU A 548 -25.84 -25.65 3.52
CA LEU A 548 -25.05 -26.01 4.69
C LEU A 548 -25.16 -27.50 4.96
N PHE A 549 -24.07 -28.07 5.47
CA PHE A 549 -24.03 -29.44 5.96
C PHE A 549 -23.80 -29.43 7.47
N THR A 550 -24.58 -30.21 8.21
CA THR A 550 -24.43 -30.34 9.66
C THR A 550 -24.54 -31.79 10.13
N SER A 551 -23.68 -32.19 11.06
CA SER A 551 -23.63 -33.54 11.63
C SER A 551 -23.31 -33.44 13.13
N PRO A 552 -23.95 -34.25 14.01
CA PRO A 552 -23.71 -34.20 15.46
C PRO A 552 -22.25 -34.49 15.83
N TYR A 553 -21.52 -35.22 14.97
CA TYR A 553 -20.13 -35.62 15.21
C TYR A 553 -19.09 -34.68 14.60
N ARG A 554 -19.51 -33.62 13.90
CA ARG A 554 -18.64 -32.72 13.12
C ARG A 554 -18.97 -31.26 13.40
N LYS A 555 -18.67 -30.80 14.62
CA LYS A 555 -19.00 -29.44 15.08
C LYS A 555 -18.00 -28.41 14.52
N ASN A 556 -18.51 -27.41 13.78
CA ASN A 556 -17.72 -26.27 13.32
C ASN A 556 -18.19 -24.98 14.02
N ARG A 557 -17.47 -24.59 15.08
CA ARG A 557 -17.87 -23.44 15.93
C ARG A 557 -17.75 -22.11 15.20
N ASP A 558 -16.69 -21.93 14.42
CA ASP A 558 -16.45 -20.69 13.69
C ASP A 558 -17.54 -20.46 12.64
N MET A 559 -17.97 -21.54 11.98
CA MET A 559 -19.10 -21.52 11.06
C MET A 559 -20.40 -21.11 11.76
N LEU A 560 -20.71 -21.68 12.93
CA LEU A 560 -21.91 -21.34 13.69
C LEU A 560 -21.95 -19.86 14.09
N VAL A 561 -20.82 -19.32 14.56
CA VAL A 561 -20.68 -17.90 14.94
C VAL A 561 -20.87 -16.99 13.72
N ASN A 562 -20.27 -17.34 12.57
CA ASN A 562 -20.39 -16.57 11.35
C ASN A 562 -21.84 -16.56 10.83
N ILE A 563 -22.49 -17.72 10.80
CA ILE A 563 -23.88 -17.85 10.38
C ILE A 563 -24.81 -17.07 11.31
N HIS A 564 -24.57 -17.09 12.62
CA HIS A 564 -25.33 -16.27 13.56
C HIS A 564 -25.27 -14.79 13.19
N GLY A 565 -24.08 -14.25 12.91
CA GLY A 565 -23.92 -12.86 12.45
C GLY A 565 -24.81 -12.54 11.25
N LYS A 566 -24.80 -13.41 10.23
CA LYS A 566 -25.63 -13.24 9.02
C LYS A 566 -27.13 -13.34 9.30
N VAL A 567 -27.57 -14.25 10.16
CA VAL A 567 -28.99 -14.40 10.52
C VAL A 567 -29.49 -13.20 11.34
N VAL A 568 -28.63 -12.61 12.18
CA VAL A 568 -28.91 -11.36 12.89
C VAL A 568 -29.04 -10.20 11.91
N GLU A 569 -28.13 -10.07 10.93
CA GLU A 569 -28.21 -9.08 9.85
C GLU A 569 -29.52 -9.20 9.04
N MET A 570 -30.02 -10.43 8.85
CA MET A 570 -31.31 -10.69 8.20
C MET A 570 -32.53 -10.36 9.07
N GLY A 571 -32.34 -10.04 10.36
CA GLY A 571 -33.43 -9.74 11.31
C GLY A 571 -34.28 -10.94 11.73
N LYS A 572 -33.81 -12.18 11.46
CA LYS A 572 -34.61 -13.41 11.60
C LYS A 572 -34.33 -14.19 12.88
N PHE A 573 -33.30 -13.81 13.64
CA PHE A 573 -32.89 -14.54 14.85
C PHE A 573 -33.99 -14.62 15.92
N LYS A 574 -34.86 -13.61 15.99
CA LYS A 574 -35.99 -13.58 16.94
C LYS A 574 -36.94 -14.78 16.76
N VAL A 575 -37.22 -15.19 15.53
CA VAL A 575 -38.11 -16.33 15.23
C VAL A 575 -37.60 -17.62 15.89
N LEU A 576 -36.28 -17.83 15.84
CA LEU A 576 -35.62 -18.97 16.47
C LEU A 576 -35.71 -18.88 18.01
N LEU A 577 -35.43 -17.71 18.58
CA LEU A 577 -35.52 -17.52 20.03
C LEU A 577 -36.94 -17.76 20.55
N ASP A 578 -37.95 -17.23 19.87
CA ASP A 578 -39.35 -17.39 20.26
C ASP A 578 -39.76 -18.88 20.20
N PHE A 579 -39.34 -19.60 19.17
CA PHE A 579 -39.57 -21.05 19.08
C PHE A 579 -38.93 -21.84 20.24
N ILE A 580 -37.66 -21.56 20.55
CA ILE A 580 -36.95 -22.23 21.66
C ILE A 580 -37.69 -22.01 22.98
N LYS A 581 -38.14 -20.78 23.22
CA LYS A 581 -38.91 -20.41 24.43
C LYS A 581 -40.24 -21.13 24.51
N GLU A 582 -41.03 -21.10 23.44
CA GLU A 582 -42.39 -21.65 23.43
C GLU A 582 -42.42 -23.19 23.50
N ASN A 583 -41.40 -23.86 22.96
CA ASN A 583 -41.47 -25.31 22.73
C ASN A 583 -40.53 -26.15 23.59
N PHE A 584 -39.43 -25.57 24.09
CA PHE A 584 -38.39 -26.32 24.82
C PHE A 584 -38.18 -25.81 26.24
N ASP A 585 -37.96 -24.51 26.41
CA ASP A 585 -37.70 -23.95 27.73
C ASP A 585 -38.15 -22.49 27.82
N GLU A 586 -39.33 -22.29 28.39
CA GLU A 586 -39.90 -20.95 28.62
C GLU A 586 -39.03 -20.10 29.54
N ALA A 587 -38.15 -20.70 30.36
CA ALA A 587 -37.28 -19.94 31.25
C ALA A 587 -36.16 -19.21 30.50
N ILE A 588 -35.84 -19.62 29.27
CA ILE A 588 -34.84 -18.93 28.43
C ILE A 588 -35.36 -17.53 28.08
N GLU A 589 -34.59 -16.50 28.40
CA GLU A 589 -34.91 -15.10 28.11
C GLU A 589 -34.22 -14.61 26.83
N SER A 590 -32.93 -14.93 26.66
CA SER A 590 -32.15 -14.56 25.48
C SER A 590 -30.98 -15.53 25.27
N ILE A 591 -30.50 -15.60 24.03
CA ILE A 591 -29.23 -16.23 23.67
C ILE A 591 -28.39 -15.15 22.98
N GLU A 592 -27.25 -14.82 23.55
CA GLU A 592 -26.40 -13.70 23.12
C GLU A 592 -24.98 -14.19 22.81
N LEU A 593 -24.40 -13.65 21.75
CA LEU A 593 -23.02 -13.94 21.35
C LEU A 593 -22.07 -12.94 22.02
N THR A 594 -21.08 -13.45 22.75
CA THR A 594 -20.11 -12.65 23.52
C THR A 594 -18.68 -13.12 23.28
N ASN A 595 -17.69 -12.25 23.55
CA ASN A 595 -16.27 -12.60 23.48
C ASN A 595 -15.74 -12.85 24.90
N ILE A 596 -15.31 -14.08 25.18
CA ILE A 596 -14.73 -14.49 26.46
C ILE A 596 -13.29 -14.96 26.21
N GLY A 597 -12.31 -14.15 26.60
CA GLY A 597 -10.88 -14.49 26.49
C GLY A 597 -10.39 -14.68 25.05
N GLY A 598 -10.93 -13.92 24.09
CA GLY A 598 -10.60 -14.04 22.66
C GLY A 598 -11.42 -15.10 21.92
N MET A 599 -12.32 -15.81 22.61
CA MET A 599 -13.20 -16.82 22.01
C MET A 599 -14.65 -16.34 21.98
N MET A 600 -15.29 -16.45 20.82
CA MET A 600 -16.71 -16.16 20.65
C MET A 600 -17.57 -17.29 21.25
N ARG A 601 -18.49 -16.96 22.16
CA ARG A 601 -19.33 -17.90 22.92
C ARG A 601 -20.78 -17.43 22.99
N PHE A 602 -21.71 -18.37 22.87
CA PHE A 602 -23.14 -18.12 23.08
C PHE A 602 -23.49 -18.27 24.57
N LEU A 603 -24.00 -17.21 25.19
CA LEU A 603 -24.51 -17.18 26.56
C LEU A 603 -26.04 -17.18 26.54
N VAL A 604 -26.63 -18.02 27.36
CA VAL A 604 -28.08 -18.13 27.54
C VAL A 604 -28.45 -17.51 28.87
N LYS A 605 -29.27 -16.45 28.81
CA LYS A 605 -29.91 -15.87 29.99
C LYS A 605 -31.19 -16.64 30.27
N SER A 606 -31.37 -17.09 31.51
CA SER A 606 -32.54 -17.86 31.94
C SER A 606 -33.07 -17.34 33.27
N ARG A 607 -34.39 -17.40 33.48
CA ARG A 607 -35.08 -16.98 34.71
C ARG A 607 -34.58 -17.71 35.97
N TYR A 608 -34.03 -18.91 35.82
CA TYR A 608 -33.57 -19.73 36.95
C TYR A 608 -32.14 -19.42 37.40
N ASN A 609 -31.33 -18.76 36.56
CA ASN A 609 -29.91 -18.55 36.82
C ASN A 609 -29.62 -17.07 37.08
N ALA A 610 -28.91 -16.79 38.18
CA ALA A 610 -28.51 -15.41 38.51
C ALA A 610 -27.52 -14.82 37.49
N THR A 611 -26.75 -15.67 36.81
CA THR A 611 -25.78 -15.28 35.77
C THR A 611 -26.04 -16.06 34.48
N PRO A 612 -25.82 -15.45 33.30
CA PRO A 612 -25.88 -16.18 32.02
C PRO A 612 -24.91 -17.36 32.00
N LEU A 613 -25.36 -18.49 31.45
CA LEU A 613 -24.55 -19.70 31.29
C LEU A 613 -24.25 -19.94 29.81
N GLU A 614 -23.10 -20.52 29.49
CA GLU A 614 -22.80 -20.90 28.10
C GLU A 614 -23.82 -21.92 27.56
N LEU A 615 -24.18 -21.80 26.28
CA LEU A 615 -25.06 -22.75 25.58
C LEU A 615 -24.52 -24.19 25.67
N THR A 616 -23.20 -24.36 25.77
CA THR A 616 -22.53 -25.65 25.96
C THR A 616 -22.88 -26.33 27.29
N LYS A 617 -23.34 -25.57 28.29
CA LYS A 617 -23.82 -26.08 29.58
C LYS A 617 -25.26 -26.56 29.52
N TYR A 618 -26.00 -26.22 28.46
CA TYR A 618 -27.29 -26.80 28.16
C TYR A 618 -27.08 -28.13 27.41
N GLY A 619 -28.00 -29.08 27.56
CA GLY A 619 -27.88 -30.42 26.96
C GLY A 619 -27.68 -30.39 25.44
N GLU A 620 -27.05 -31.43 24.89
CA GLU A 620 -26.70 -31.49 23.46
C GLU A 620 -27.91 -31.35 22.53
N GLY A 621 -29.09 -31.79 22.96
CA GLY A 621 -30.33 -31.60 22.21
C GLY A 621 -30.64 -30.13 21.94
N LEU A 622 -30.53 -29.25 22.94
CA LEU A 622 -30.77 -27.81 22.74
C LEU A 622 -29.72 -27.20 21.82
N GLN A 623 -28.45 -27.60 21.96
CA GLN A 623 -27.38 -27.15 21.07
C GLN A 623 -27.66 -27.55 19.62
N ARG A 624 -28.14 -28.78 19.38
CA ARG A 624 -28.48 -29.31 18.06
C ARG A 624 -29.68 -28.61 17.45
N ILE A 625 -30.72 -28.37 18.24
CA ILE A 625 -31.91 -27.61 17.82
C ILE A 625 -31.53 -26.17 17.45
N PHE A 626 -30.72 -25.51 18.29
CA PHE A 626 -30.24 -24.16 18.02
C PHE A 626 -29.45 -24.09 16.71
N GLU A 627 -28.48 -24.99 16.52
CA GLU A 627 -27.65 -25.07 15.32
C GLU A 627 -28.49 -25.27 14.04
N ILE A 628 -29.31 -26.32 14.01
CA ILE A 628 -30.12 -26.65 12.82
C ILE A 628 -31.11 -25.52 12.51
N SER A 629 -31.75 -24.96 13.55
CA SER A 629 -32.69 -23.84 13.37
C SER A 629 -32.01 -22.62 12.77
N LEU A 630 -30.79 -22.32 13.24
CA LEU A 630 -30.00 -21.20 12.71
C LEU A 630 -29.60 -21.44 11.25
N TYR A 631 -29.20 -22.67 10.93
CA TYR A 631 -28.82 -23.06 9.56
C TYR A 631 -30.01 -23.02 8.61
N MET A 632 -31.21 -23.43 9.05
CA MET A 632 -32.45 -23.28 8.28
C MET A 632 -32.71 -21.82 7.89
N LEU A 633 -32.55 -20.88 8.83
CA LEU A 633 -32.76 -19.45 8.56
C LEU A 633 -31.74 -18.88 7.56
N TYR A 634 -30.49 -19.34 7.62
CA TYR A 634 -29.44 -18.94 6.69
C TYR A 634 -29.63 -19.52 5.28
N CYS A 635 -30.08 -20.77 5.19
CA CYS A 635 -30.35 -21.48 3.95
C CYS A 635 -31.63 -21.05 3.24
N ALA A 636 -32.21 -19.89 3.60
CA ALA A 636 -33.38 -19.36 2.91
C ALA A 636 -33.15 -19.30 1.39
N ASP A 637 -34.12 -19.81 0.62
CA ASP A 637 -34.05 -20.08 -0.82
C ASP A 637 -32.85 -21.00 -1.17
N GLY A 638 -32.82 -22.18 -0.56
CA GLY A 638 -31.64 -23.04 -0.63
C GLY A 638 -31.82 -24.45 -0.07
N CYS A 639 -30.71 -25.11 0.24
CA CYS A 639 -30.71 -26.52 0.66
C CYS A 639 -30.02 -26.71 2.03
N LEU A 640 -30.63 -27.46 2.95
CA LEU A 640 -29.99 -27.86 4.20
C LEU A 640 -29.78 -29.37 4.24
N PHE A 641 -28.56 -29.79 4.61
CA PHE A 641 -28.18 -31.19 4.75
C PHE A 641 -27.95 -31.52 6.21
N ILE A 642 -28.82 -32.34 6.79
CA ILE A 642 -28.80 -32.74 8.19
C ILE A 642 -28.46 -34.21 8.27
N ASP A 643 -27.23 -34.49 8.71
CA ASP A 643 -26.82 -35.84 9.03
C ASP A 643 -27.29 -36.19 10.46
N GLU A 644 -27.93 -37.34 10.60
CA GLU A 644 -28.49 -37.87 11.85
C GLU A 644 -29.33 -36.84 12.62
N LEU A 645 -30.49 -36.48 12.05
CA LEU A 645 -31.42 -35.51 12.64
C LEU A 645 -31.83 -35.89 14.08
N ASP A 646 -32.04 -37.18 14.32
CA ASP A 646 -32.52 -37.73 15.59
C ASP A 646 -31.45 -37.84 16.69
N SER A 647 -30.17 -37.65 16.34
CA SER A 647 -29.08 -37.75 17.32
C SER A 647 -29.17 -36.63 18.37
N ALA A 648 -29.04 -37.02 19.63
CA ALA A 648 -29.15 -36.14 20.82
C ALA A 648 -30.49 -35.43 21.04
N ILE A 649 -31.53 -35.67 20.22
CA ILE A 649 -32.88 -35.13 20.41
C ILE A 649 -33.78 -36.23 21.00
N HIS A 650 -34.30 -36.00 22.21
CA HIS A 650 -35.21 -36.94 22.85
C HIS A 650 -36.52 -37.07 22.06
N LYS A 651 -37.08 -38.29 21.99
CA LYS A 651 -38.32 -38.61 21.22
C LYS A 651 -39.50 -37.66 21.50
N SER A 652 -39.64 -37.20 22.74
CA SER A 652 -40.73 -36.29 23.13
C SER A 652 -40.63 -34.90 22.49
N LEU A 653 -39.42 -34.52 22.08
CA LEU A 653 -39.12 -33.22 21.47
C LEU A 653 -39.02 -33.30 19.95
N LEU A 654 -38.74 -34.50 19.41
CA LEU A 654 -38.55 -34.71 17.98
C LEU A 654 -39.78 -34.27 17.17
N GLY A 655 -41.00 -34.56 17.64
CA GLY A 655 -42.25 -34.13 16.98
C GLY A 655 -42.34 -32.61 16.81
N LYS A 656 -42.24 -31.86 17.92
CA LYS A 656 -42.27 -30.40 17.90
C LYS A 656 -41.15 -29.80 17.05
N PHE A 657 -39.98 -30.43 17.05
CA PHE A 657 -38.86 -29.99 16.25
C PHE A 657 -39.09 -30.22 14.75
N VAL A 658 -39.64 -31.38 14.37
CA VAL A 658 -40.04 -31.67 12.99
C VAL A 658 -41.12 -30.69 12.51
N GLU A 659 -42.11 -30.38 13.34
CA GLU A 659 -43.14 -29.36 13.04
C GLU A 659 -42.52 -27.99 12.75
N PHE A 660 -41.49 -27.61 13.50
CA PHE A 660 -40.83 -26.34 13.33
C PHE A 660 -39.94 -26.27 12.09
N ILE A 661 -39.13 -27.29 11.82
CA ILE A 661 -38.34 -27.31 10.57
C ILE A 661 -39.27 -27.40 9.35
N ASP A 662 -40.43 -28.05 9.47
CA ASP A 662 -41.48 -28.06 8.45
C ASP A 662 -42.07 -26.67 8.22
N LYS A 663 -42.36 -25.91 9.29
CA LYS A 663 -42.73 -24.49 9.20
C LYS A 663 -41.65 -23.65 8.53
N LEU A 664 -40.41 -23.71 9.02
CA LEU A 664 -39.29 -22.93 8.48
C LEU A 664 -39.00 -23.27 7.02
N SER A 665 -39.07 -24.55 6.65
CA SER A 665 -38.82 -24.99 5.28
C SER A 665 -39.79 -24.38 4.27
N ARG A 666 -41.06 -24.15 4.67
CA ARG A 666 -42.06 -23.50 3.82
C ARG A 666 -41.91 -21.98 3.83
N GLU A 667 -41.73 -21.39 5.01
CA GLU A 667 -41.60 -19.94 5.19
C GLU A 667 -40.35 -19.38 4.49
N TYR A 668 -39.24 -20.10 4.56
CA TYR A 668 -37.95 -19.69 4.00
C TYR A 668 -37.58 -20.44 2.73
N ASN A 669 -38.51 -21.21 2.16
CA ASN A 669 -38.31 -21.94 0.91
C ASN A 669 -37.01 -22.75 0.90
N VAL A 670 -36.87 -23.70 1.84
CA VAL A 670 -35.68 -24.54 1.99
C VAL A 670 -36.00 -25.98 1.63
N GLN A 671 -35.17 -26.61 0.80
CA GLN A 671 -35.18 -28.06 0.59
C GLN A 671 -34.27 -28.75 1.60
N VAL A 672 -34.79 -29.73 2.33
CA VAL A 672 -34.09 -30.38 3.43
C VAL A 672 -33.77 -31.82 3.06
N PHE A 673 -32.51 -32.21 3.22
CA PHE A 673 -32.03 -33.58 3.06
C PHE A 673 -31.59 -34.09 4.42
N ILE A 674 -32.16 -35.21 4.84
CA ILE A 674 -31.97 -35.75 6.19
C ILE A 674 -31.46 -37.18 6.09
N SER A 675 -30.45 -37.55 6.89
CA SER A 675 -30.18 -38.95 7.18
C SER A 675 -30.73 -39.31 8.55
N SER A 676 -31.29 -40.51 8.66
CA SER A 676 -31.66 -41.07 9.95
C SER A 676 -31.49 -42.59 9.94
N HIS A 677 -31.21 -43.14 11.12
CA HIS A 677 -31.26 -44.56 11.37
C HIS A 677 -32.38 -44.91 12.37
N SER A 678 -33.30 -43.99 12.68
CA SER A 678 -34.32 -44.14 13.71
C SER A 678 -35.73 -44.27 13.13
N LYS A 679 -36.42 -45.38 13.46
CA LYS A 679 -37.84 -45.58 13.11
C LYS A 679 -38.70 -44.48 13.70
N GLU A 680 -38.40 -44.05 14.93
CA GLU A 680 -39.12 -42.92 15.57
C GLU A 680 -39.02 -41.65 14.73
N CYS A 681 -37.87 -41.39 14.10
CA CYS A 681 -37.70 -40.25 13.20
C CYS A 681 -38.53 -40.40 11.93
N VAL A 682 -38.50 -41.58 11.31
CA VAL A 682 -39.31 -41.88 10.11
C VAL A 682 -40.79 -41.73 10.40
N ASP A 683 -41.28 -42.34 11.48
CA ASP A 683 -42.68 -42.31 11.90
C ASP A 683 -43.12 -40.88 12.26
N THR A 684 -42.24 -40.11 12.91
CA THR A 684 -42.53 -38.71 13.24
C THR A 684 -42.60 -37.84 11.98
N MET A 685 -41.66 -37.99 11.05
CA MET A 685 -41.67 -37.26 9.80
C MET A 685 -42.89 -37.61 8.93
N SER A 686 -43.25 -38.90 8.84
CA SER A 686 -44.43 -39.35 8.10
C SER A 686 -45.75 -38.82 8.68
N ARG A 687 -45.82 -38.65 10.01
CA ARG A 687 -46.99 -38.08 10.69
C ARG A 687 -47.12 -36.57 10.54
N VAL A 688 -46.00 -35.85 10.66
CA VAL A 688 -45.97 -34.39 10.72
C VAL A 688 -45.94 -33.74 9.34
N ILE A 689 -45.10 -34.25 8.43
CA ILE A 689 -44.88 -33.65 7.12
C ILE A 689 -45.97 -34.11 6.15
N LEU A 690 -46.48 -33.19 5.32
CA LEU A 690 -47.45 -33.52 4.30
C LEU A 690 -46.90 -34.58 3.33
N PRO A 691 -47.66 -35.63 2.96
CA PRO A 691 -47.17 -36.70 2.09
C PRO A 691 -46.53 -36.25 0.77
N LYS A 692 -47.07 -35.19 0.16
CA LYS A 692 -46.54 -34.59 -1.08
C LYS A 692 -45.17 -33.89 -0.91
N ASP A 693 -44.84 -33.50 0.31
CA ASP A 693 -43.61 -32.78 0.67
C ASP A 693 -42.52 -33.75 1.18
N LEU A 694 -42.79 -35.06 1.25
CA LEU A 694 -41.89 -36.08 1.79
C LEU A 694 -41.53 -37.15 0.74
N ALA A 695 -40.23 -37.34 0.55
CA ALA A 695 -39.64 -38.40 -0.26
C ALA A 695 -38.69 -39.22 0.62
N VAL A 696 -38.79 -40.55 0.58
CA VAL A 696 -37.96 -41.43 1.39
C VAL A 696 -37.15 -42.36 0.50
N PHE A 697 -35.87 -42.46 0.81
CA PHE A 697 -34.88 -43.20 0.05
C PHE A 697 -34.19 -44.21 0.97
N ARG A 698 -34.49 -45.50 0.78
CA ARG A 698 -33.81 -46.58 1.48
C ARG A 698 -32.52 -46.92 0.78
N MET A 699 -31.41 -46.81 1.49
CA MET A 699 -30.08 -47.14 1.03
C MET A 699 -29.66 -48.52 1.50
N GLU A 700 -29.21 -49.35 0.57
CA GLU A 700 -28.75 -50.71 0.80
C GLU A 700 -27.32 -50.88 0.28
N SER A 701 -26.50 -51.69 0.96
CA SER A 701 -25.13 -52.00 0.53
C SER A 701 -24.98 -53.50 0.29
N HIS A 702 -24.61 -53.89 -0.93
CA HIS A 702 -24.36 -55.28 -1.33
C HIS A 702 -22.93 -55.44 -1.85
N GLU A 703 -22.04 -55.97 -1.02
CA GLU A 703 -20.63 -56.41 -1.25
C GLU A 703 -19.67 -55.41 -1.94
N THR A 704 -20.11 -54.60 -2.90
CA THR A 704 -19.45 -53.40 -3.48
C THR A 704 -20.42 -52.44 -4.21
N ASN A 705 -21.72 -52.74 -4.26
CA ASN A 705 -22.74 -51.97 -5.00
C ASN A 705 -23.77 -51.40 -4.03
N TYR A 706 -24.14 -50.13 -4.22
CA TYR A 706 -25.16 -49.47 -3.41
C TYR A 706 -26.47 -49.42 -4.17
N GLY A 707 -27.56 -49.82 -3.50
CA GLY A 707 -28.92 -49.75 -4.02
C GLY A 707 -29.67 -48.58 -3.41
N LEU A 708 -30.57 -47.99 -4.20
CA LEU A 708 -31.51 -46.96 -3.73
C LEU A 708 -32.94 -47.38 -4.06
N THR A 709 -33.77 -47.53 -3.03
CA THR A 709 -35.21 -47.75 -3.20
C THR A 709 -35.96 -46.49 -2.81
N TYR A 710 -36.79 -45.96 -3.72
CA TYR A 710 -37.62 -44.79 -3.50
C TYR A 710 -39.02 -45.19 -2.99
N CYS A 711 -39.51 -44.45 -2.01
CA CYS A 711 -40.87 -44.53 -1.50
C CYS A 711 -41.41 -43.10 -1.33
N ASN A 712 -42.59 -42.83 -1.89
CA ASN A 712 -43.23 -41.52 -1.73
C ASN A 712 -43.93 -41.40 -0.37
N GLY A 713 -44.23 -40.19 0.08
CA GLY A 713 -44.84 -39.97 1.40
C GLY A 713 -46.22 -40.59 1.58
N GLU A 714 -47.02 -40.77 0.51
CA GLU A 714 -48.34 -41.42 0.61
C GLU A 714 -48.21 -42.92 0.84
N GLU A 715 -47.30 -43.57 0.10
CA GLU A 715 -46.96 -44.98 0.27
C GLU A 715 -46.40 -45.24 1.66
N LEU A 716 -45.44 -44.43 2.11
CA LEU A 716 -44.86 -44.57 3.44
C LEU A 716 -45.93 -44.47 4.53
N LYS A 717 -46.79 -43.45 4.45
CA LYS A 717 -47.85 -43.26 5.43
C LYS A 717 -48.80 -44.47 5.47
N ARG A 718 -49.18 -44.99 4.30
CA ARG A 718 -49.99 -46.22 4.20
C ARG A 718 -49.28 -47.44 4.78
N PHE A 719 -47.97 -47.59 4.56
CA PHE A 719 -47.23 -48.73 5.09
C PHE A 719 -47.07 -48.67 6.61
N ILE A 720 -46.81 -47.49 7.17
CA ILE A 720 -46.70 -47.31 8.63
C ILE A 720 -48.06 -47.49 9.30
N GLU A 721 -49.12 -46.83 8.81
CA GLU A 721 -50.45 -46.88 9.45
C GLU A 721 -51.10 -48.26 9.39
N ASN A 722 -50.90 -49.03 8.30
CA ASN A 722 -51.55 -50.32 8.13
C ASN A 722 -50.71 -51.52 8.61
N PHE A 723 -49.38 -51.41 8.63
CA PHE A 723 -48.49 -52.56 8.86
C PHE A 723 -47.38 -52.32 9.90
N ASP A 724 -47.32 -51.13 10.53
CA ASP A 724 -46.19 -50.70 11.38
C ASP A 724 -44.83 -50.93 10.70
N PHE A 725 -44.80 -50.70 9.39
CA PHE A 725 -43.68 -51.07 8.53
C PHE A 725 -42.42 -50.26 8.84
N ASP A 726 -41.31 -50.95 9.08
CA ASP A 726 -39.99 -50.35 9.24
C ASP A 726 -39.23 -50.37 7.91
N ILE A 727 -39.10 -49.20 7.29
CA ILE A 727 -38.46 -49.02 5.98
C ILE A 727 -36.91 -49.08 6.03
N ARG A 728 -36.31 -49.15 7.22
CA ARG A 728 -34.84 -49.07 7.39
C ARG A 728 -34.07 -50.29 6.90
#